data_AF-A0A349DIH2-F1
#
_entry.id   AF-A0A349DIH2-F1
#
_cell.length_a   1.000
_cell.length_b   1.000
_cell.length_c   1.000
_cell.angle_alpha   90.00
_cell.angle_beta   90.00
_cell.angle_gamma   90.00
#
_symmetry.space_group_name_H-M   'P 1'
#
loop_
_entity.id
_entity.type
_entity.pdbx_description
1 polymer ?
#
loop_
_entity_poly.entity_id
_entity_poly.type
_entity_poly.pdbx_seq_one_letter_code
_entity_poly.pdbx_strand_id
1 'polypeptide(L)'
;MKSILLHIIVFFSCVCIVGCKSNTTPPPTVKNGQIDLSQWNFEGNRILKLNGEWEFYWNTLADPTQFGKSQVKLPKSQFVKVPSTWTNYEVEGKNLPPHGYATYCVRIKLPKPTNMRLGIFIPKIWSATKVWVNDDLIHTSGIIAKDYANYENRILETLVEIEPKQQEVHLVIQVANHDIFVAGLMQPFKIGYYGELLESTSLQYSWTMMWLGILLAMGLYHFVLFSFRRKNKSTLYFGIISILIAIRLIVFGNHYIYEYLTAHSNLFNFAIQSKVYYGTTFWLPPIALLYIQSLFPDKVSFFFNKTIPIVSKKAIRVALIVTTIYTTFILVVSPVIFTSTILFYQPIFGIFIAYLFFAIILAAIKRKQESLFQMLGILTMVLAGGHDAILTFTGNDFLGLGGIELLPLAFSIFLSLQFLIIARRFSRAFLFVEDLSANLEKKVEERTIEVTQKNNEIEKKNEQLQLQNKNITDSIQYAKRIQKAILGSQQRIEEKFKDAFIFLQARDIVSGDFYWYSEATCNQDWLFNDGISSNNGSSHLPMLDIKIVVAADCTGHGVPGAFMTIMGNDLLNEIVNDQCVHKPSMILKQLDKKVRATLQSQSEEKTDDGMDMTVITIDETHQKLYFSGAKNSILLVRRGDVFRLKGSIYPVGSAHYKSNRDYQLHVFETQPDDVIYMFSDGFQDQFGGNQGRKYMTKRFRSFLLSISNLPMQEQKTRIKQEFDAWVTDKYQQTDDVLVMGIRL
;
A
#
# COMPACT_ATOMS: atom_id res chain seq x y z
N MET A 1 11.69 -24.28 28.35
CA MET A 1 12.71 -23.61 29.20
C MET A 1 13.62 -24.60 29.90
N LYS A 2 13.11 -25.58 30.67
CA LYS A 2 13.94 -26.58 31.38
C LYS A 2 14.85 -27.42 30.45
N SER A 3 14.33 -27.88 29.30
CA SER A 3 15.13 -28.62 28.30
C SER A 3 16.26 -27.80 27.68
N ILE A 4 16.09 -26.49 27.52
CA ILE A 4 17.08 -25.59 26.89
C ILE A 4 18.23 -25.26 27.86
N LEU A 5 17.90 -25.05 29.14
CA LEU A 5 18.91 -24.84 30.18
C LEU A 5 19.80 -26.09 30.31
N LEU A 6 19.22 -27.29 30.17
CA LEU A 6 19.94 -28.56 30.17
C LEU A 6 20.93 -28.65 29.00
N HIS A 7 20.56 -28.24 27.79
CA HIS A 7 21.48 -28.27 26.62
C HIS A 7 22.60 -27.24 26.73
N ILE A 8 22.31 -26.05 27.27
CA ILE A 8 23.33 -25.01 27.52
C ILE A 8 24.29 -25.45 28.63
N ILE A 9 23.79 -26.08 29.70
CA ILE A 9 24.59 -26.63 30.80
C ILE A 9 25.44 -27.82 30.30
N VAL A 10 24.89 -28.71 29.48
CA VAL A 10 25.64 -29.83 28.88
C VAL A 10 26.73 -29.32 27.94
N PHE A 11 26.46 -28.28 27.15
CA PHE A 11 27.46 -27.68 26.27
C PHE A 11 28.57 -26.94 27.05
N PHE A 12 28.23 -26.13 28.05
CA PHE A 12 29.21 -25.48 28.93
C PHE A 12 30.01 -26.51 29.75
N SER A 13 29.36 -27.60 30.17
CA SER A 13 30.01 -28.76 30.79
C SER A 13 31.03 -29.39 29.85
N CYS A 14 30.68 -29.62 28.58
CA CYS A 14 31.61 -30.13 27.57
C CYS A 14 32.80 -29.18 27.31
N VAL A 15 32.58 -27.86 27.32
CA VAL A 15 33.68 -26.88 27.18
C VAL A 15 34.60 -26.87 28.40
N CYS A 16 34.05 -27.02 29.61
CA CYS A 16 34.84 -27.12 30.85
C CYS A 16 35.62 -28.45 30.97
N ILE A 17 35.16 -29.52 30.34
CA ILE A 17 35.85 -30.84 30.36
C ILE A 17 37.14 -30.85 29.53
N VAL A 18 37.34 -29.89 28.61
CA VAL A 18 38.58 -29.78 27.81
C VAL A 18 39.74 -29.18 28.61
N GLY A 19 39.49 -28.63 29.80
CA GLY A 19 40.49 -28.05 30.69
C GLY A 19 41.32 -29.07 31.48
N CYS A 20 41.89 -30.09 30.83
CA CYS A 20 42.90 -30.94 31.48
C CYS A 20 44.24 -30.18 31.51
N LYS A 21 44.55 -29.52 32.63
CA LYS A 21 45.93 -29.07 32.91
C LYS A 21 46.81 -30.31 33.04
N SER A 22 47.66 -30.58 32.05
CA SER A 22 48.78 -31.49 32.26
C SER A 22 49.77 -30.81 33.19
N ASN A 23 50.15 -31.50 34.27
CA ASN A 23 51.28 -31.12 35.11
C ASN A 23 52.57 -31.33 34.30
N THR A 24 52.89 -30.36 33.46
CA THR A 24 54.19 -30.27 32.79
C THR A 24 55.07 -29.28 33.55
N THR A 25 56.36 -29.59 33.64
CA THR A 25 57.37 -28.68 34.14
C THR A 25 57.26 -27.33 33.43
N PRO A 26 57.42 -26.19 34.14
CA PRO A 26 57.32 -24.89 33.50
C PRO A 26 58.33 -24.83 32.34
N PRO A 27 57.89 -24.43 31.13
CA PRO A 27 58.77 -24.41 29.98
C PRO A 27 59.97 -23.47 30.23
N PRO A 28 61.16 -23.79 29.69
CA PRO A 28 62.32 -22.94 29.82
C PRO A 28 62.03 -21.57 29.21
N THR A 29 62.48 -20.51 29.90
CA THR A 29 62.36 -19.13 29.48
C THR A 29 63.73 -18.54 29.20
N VAL A 30 63.78 -17.53 28.33
CA VAL A 30 65.01 -16.81 28.01
C VAL A 30 65.44 -16.00 29.23
N LYS A 31 66.70 -16.15 29.66
CA LYS A 31 67.29 -15.38 30.76
C LYS A 31 68.60 -14.77 30.29
N ASN A 32 68.81 -13.48 30.54
CA ASN A 32 70.02 -12.75 30.12
C ASN A 32 70.36 -12.95 28.63
N GLY A 33 69.37 -12.94 27.74
CA GLY A 33 69.55 -13.10 26.29
C GLY A 33 69.90 -14.52 25.83
N GLN A 34 69.83 -15.53 26.70
CA GLN A 34 70.16 -16.91 26.37
C GLN A 34 69.09 -17.89 26.84
N ILE A 35 68.90 -18.98 26.11
CA ILE A 35 68.04 -20.10 26.50
C ILE A 35 68.75 -21.43 26.20
N ASP A 36 68.85 -22.28 27.22
CA ASP A 36 69.44 -23.62 27.08
C ASP A 36 68.33 -24.67 26.89
N LEU A 37 68.25 -25.20 25.68
CA LEU A 37 67.33 -26.26 25.26
C LEU A 37 68.03 -27.61 25.10
N SER A 38 69.27 -27.76 25.58
CA SER A 38 70.03 -29.01 25.40
C SER A 38 69.39 -30.24 26.03
N GLN A 39 68.57 -30.05 27.08
CA GLN A 39 67.79 -31.11 27.73
C GLN A 39 66.29 -31.08 27.38
N TRP A 40 65.87 -30.19 26.47
CA TRP A 40 64.46 -30.06 26.11
C TRP A 40 64.06 -31.14 25.09
N ASN A 41 63.01 -31.90 25.41
CA ASN A 41 62.43 -32.88 24.49
C ASN A 41 61.26 -32.28 23.70
N PHE A 42 61.47 -32.10 22.40
CA PHE A 42 60.44 -31.61 21.47
C PHE A 42 59.35 -32.64 21.13
N GLU A 43 59.57 -33.95 21.39
CA GLU A 43 58.56 -35.00 21.10
C GLU A 43 57.35 -34.96 22.06
N GLY A 44 57.58 -34.55 23.32
CA GLY A 44 56.52 -34.46 24.36
C GLY A 44 55.97 -33.04 24.56
N ASN A 45 56.83 -32.02 24.43
CA ASN A 45 56.47 -30.61 24.55
C ASN A 45 56.61 -29.93 23.18
N ARG A 46 55.51 -30.00 22.42
CA ARG A 46 55.43 -29.81 20.96
C ARG A 46 55.89 -28.43 20.44
N ILE A 47 55.61 -27.35 21.17
CA ILE A 47 55.91 -25.98 20.73
C ILE A 47 56.39 -25.15 21.92
N LEU A 48 57.60 -24.59 21.85
CA LEU A 48 58.16 -23.72 22.87
C LEU A 48 58.01 -22.24 22.48
N LYS A 49 57.51 -21.42 23.41
CA LYS A 49 57.48 -19.96 23.27
C LYS A 49 58.78 -19.36 23.81
N LEU A 50 59.48 -18.55 23.03
CA LEU A 50 60.74 -17.90 23.40
C LEU A 50 60.51 -16.66 24.30
N ASN A 51 59.74 -16.83 25.36
CA ASN A 51 59.42 -15.77 26.32
C ASN A 51 60.58 -15.56 27.30
N GLY A 52 60.84 -14.31 27.69
CA GLY A 52 61.83 -13.99 28.71
C GLY A 52 62.60 -12.72 28.41
N GLU A 53 63.84 -12.66 28.89
CA GLU A 53 64.71 -11.48 28.81
C GLU A 53 65.63 -11.57 27.59
N TRP A 54 65.34 -10.76 26.58
CA TRP A 54 66.12 -10.66 25.35
C TRP A 54 67.10 -9.50 25.43
N GLU A 55 68.22 -9.62 24.72
CA GLU A 55 69.17 -8.52 24.60
C GLU A 55 68.62 -7.47 23.62
N PHE A 56 68.67 -6.19 24.01
CA PHE A 56 68.02 -5.09 23.30
C PHE A 56 68.94 -3.89 23.12
N TYR A 57 68.96 -3.38 21.89
CA TYR A 57 69.76 -2.24 21.46
C TYR A 57 68.84 -1.16 20.88
N TRP A 58 68.62 -0.10 21.66
CA TRP A 58 67.81 1.04 21.24
C TRP A 58 68.54 1.92 20.22
N ASN A 59 67.80 2.52 19.27
CA ASN A 59 68.32 3.39 18.21
C ASN A 59 69.53 2.82 17.45
N THR A 60 69.55 1.48 17.30
CA THR A 60 70.64 0.77 16.66
C THR A 60 70.07 -0.32 15.75
N LEU A 61 70.50 -0.32 14.49
CA LEU A 61 70.25 -1.39 13.52
C LEU A 61 71.55 -2.18 13.37
N ALA A 62 71.75 -3.16 14.25
CA ALA A 62 72.96 -3.98 14.30
C ALA A 62 72.83 -5.19 13.38
N ASP A 63 73.86 -5.44 12.57
CA ASP A 63 73.93 -6.60 11.68
C ASP A 63 74.52 -7.82 12.43
N PRO A 64 74.06 -9.06 12.19
CA PRO A 64 74.61 -10.26 12.84
C PRO A 64 76.14 -10.36 12.78
N THR A 65 76.75 -9.91 11.67
CA THR A 65 78.19 -9.96 11.44
C THR A 65 79.02 -9.00 12.31
N GLN A 66 78.36 -8.08 13.02
CA GLN A 66 78.97 -7.11 13.94
C GLN A 66 79.11 -7.66 15.36
N PHE A 67 78.36 -8.71 15.70
CA PHE A 67 78.44 -9.36 17.01
C PHE A 67 79.69 -10.26 17.08
N GLY A 68 80.61 -9.96 18.01
CA GLY A 68 81.82 -10.76 18.23
C GLY A 68 83.10 -10.27 17.53
N LYS A 69 83.04 -9.23 16.70
CA LYS A 69 84.24 -8.57 16.12
C LYS A 69 84.70 -7.41 16.99
N SER A 70 85.94 -7.44 17.47
CA SER A 70 86.51 -6.43 18.39
C SER A 70 86.58 -5.00 17.84
N GLN A 71 86.29 -4.77 16.56
CA GLN A 71 86.40 -3.46 15.89
C GLN A 71 85.10 -2.64 15.84
N VAL A 72 83.94 -3.20 16.20
CA VAL A 72 82.65 -2.47 16.22
C VAL A 72 82.15 -2.36 17.65
N LYS A 73 82.24 -1.17 18.26
CA LYS A 73 81.65 -0.90 19.58
C LYS A 73 80.15 -0.68 19.43
N LEU A 74 79.35 -1.72 19.67
CA LEU A 74 77.91 -1.59 19.83
C LEU A 74 77.60 -0.82 21.14
N PRO A 75 76.51 -0.03 21.18
CA PRO A 75 76.06 0.62 22.41
C PRO A 75 75.69 -0.41 23.48
N LYS A 76 75.68 0.02 24.75
CA LYS A 76 75.42 -0.87 25.89
C LYS A 76 74.04 -1.52 25.73
N SER A 77 74.02 -2.84 25.66
CA SER A 77 72.79 -3.61 25.60
C SER A 77 72.05 -3.62 26.94
N GLN A 78 70.74 -3.81 26.87
CA GLN A 78 69.88 -3.99 28.03
C GLN A 78 69.06 -5.27 27.86
N PHE A 79 68.65 -5.88 28.96
CA PHE A 79 67.77 -7.04 28.93
C PHE A 79 66.32 -6.59 29.09
N VAL A 80 65.49 -6.87 28.09
CA VAL A 80 64.08 -6.46 28.06
C VAL A 80 63.18 -7.68 27.97
N LYS A 81 61.98 -7.59 28.58
CA LYS A 81 61.01 -8.68 28.55
C LYS A 81 60.30 -8.74 27.20
N VAL A 82 60.34 -9.91 26.57
CA VAL A 82 59.63 -10.25 25.34
C VAL A 82 58.69 -11.43 25.63
N PRO A 83 57.42 -11.40 25.23
CA PRO A 83 56.77 -10.33 24.46
C PRO A 83 56.39 -9.09 25.28
N SER A 84 56.56 -7.90 24.71
CA SER A 84 56.08 -6.62 25.24
C SER A 84 56.17 -5.54 24.16
N THR A 85 55.41 -4.44 24.32
CA THR A 85 55.70 -3.18 23.60
C THR A 85 56.98 -2.57 24.16
N TRP A 86 57.80 -1.96 23.30
CA TRP A 86 59.03 -1.30 23.73
C TRP A 86 58.77 -0.01 24.51
N THR A 87 57.56 0.54 24.43
CA THR A 87 57.18 1.76 25.18
C THR A 87 57.12 1.51 26.68
N ASN A 88 57.03 0.24 27.09
CA ASN A 88 57.08 -0.19 28.48
C ASN A 88 58.52 -0.41 28.98
N TYR A 89 59.53 -0.28 28.11
CA TYR A 89 60.93 -0.41 28.51
C TYR A 89 61.45 0.93 28.98
N GLU A 90 62.23 0.88 30.06
CA GLU A 90 62.94 2.03 30.60
C GLU A 90 64.41 1.95 30.20
N VAL A 91 64.85 2.89 29.37
CA VAL A 91 66.25 3.05 28.98
C VAL A 91 66.75 4.35 29.62
N GLU A 92 67.79 4.27 30.44
CA GLU A 92 68.35 5.44 31.16
C GLU A 92 67.32 6.18 32.04
N GLY A 93 66.35 5.45 32.60
CA GLY A 93 65.32 6.00 33.50
C GLY A 93 64.18 6.73 32.78
N LYS A 94 64.06 6.60 31.46
CA LYS A 94 62.94 7.15 30.67
C LYS A 94 62.27 6.05 29.85
N ASN A 95 60.94 6.14 29.73
CA ASN A 95 60.17 5.31 28.83
C ASN A 95 60.51 5.64 27.37
N LEU A 96 60.61 4.59 26.55
CA LEU A 96 60.90 4.76 25.13
C LEU A 96 59.70 5.33 24.35
N PRO A 97 59.95 6.19 23.35
CA PRO A 97 58.89 6.66 22.47
C PRO A 97 58.34 5.52 21.60
N PRO A 98 57.09 5.63 21.11
CA PRO A 98 56.49 4.62 20.25
C PRO A 98 57.17 4.51 18.88
N HIS A 99 57.70 5.62 18.37
CA HIS A 99 58.42 5.66 17.09
C HIS A 99 59.93 5.58 17.31
N GLY A 100 60.62 4.81 16.48
CA GLY A 100 62.06 4.56 16.57
C GLY A 100 62.47 3.26 15.90
N TYR A 101 63.68 2.82 16.17
CA TYR A 101 64.20 1.56 15.66
C TYR A 101 65.12 0.88 16.68
N ALA A 102 65.13 -0.44 16.69
CA ALA A 102 65.90 -1.24 17.65
C ALA A 102 66.30 -2.60 17.09
N THR A 103 67.28 -3.24 17.74
CA THR A 103 67.70 -4.62 17.48
C THR A 103 67.51 -5.48 18.72
N TYR A 104 66.88 -6.64 18.57
CA TYR A 104 66.71 -7.67 19.60
C TYR A 104 67.58 -8.89 19.28
N CYS A 105 68.23 -9.46 20.28
CA CYS A 105 69.07 -10.66 20.12
C CYS A 105 68.74 -11.72 21.18
N VAL A 106 68.77 -12.99 20.78
CA VAL A 106 68.71 -14.13 21.69
C VAL A 106 69.59 -15.28 21.17
N ARG A 107 70.28 -15.96 22.08
CA ARG A 107 71.05 -17.18 21.76
C ARG A 107 70.31 -18.41 22.29
N ILE A 108 70.12 -19.38 21.41
CA ILE A 108 69.36 -20.61 21.67
C ILE A 108 70.32 -21.78 21.54
N LYS A 109 70.56 -22.50 22.63
CA LYS A 109 71.39 -23.70 22.61
C LYS A 109 70.52 -24.93 22.44
N LEU A 110 70.60 -25.58 21.29
CA LEU A 110 69.78 -26.72 20.90
C LEU A 110 70.30 -28.06 21.48
N PRO A 111 69.47 -29.11 21.52
CA PRO A 111 69.94 -30.49 21.68
C PRO A 111 71.02 -30.83 20.64
N LYS A 112 71.85 -31.84 20.93
CA LYS A 112 72.88 -32.27 19.96
C LYS A 112 72.22 -32.58 18.60
N PRO A 113 72.83 -32.17 17.48
CA PRO A 113 72.19 -32.21 16.16
C PRO A 113 71.94 -33.66 15.73
N THR A 114 70.67 -34.08 15.76
CA THR A 114 70.21 -35.37 15.24
C THR A 114 69.14 -35.11 14.18
N ASN A 115 69.52 -34.66 12.97
CA ASN A 115 68.63 -34.60 11.80
C ASN A 115 67.23 -33.96 12.05
N MET A 116 67.12 -33.03 13.00
CA MET A 116 65.85 -32.43 13.40
C MET A 116 65.50 -31.28 12.45
N ARG A 117 64.38 -31.40 11.73
CA ARG A 117 63.78 -30.30 10.98
C ARG A 117 63.04 -29.40 11.96
N LEU A 118 63.73 -28.38 12.45
CA LEU A 118 63.14 -27.39 13.35
C LEU A 118 62.52 -26.26 12.53
N GLY A 119 61.53 -25.59 13.09
CA GLY A 119 60.94 -24.38 12.54
C GLY A 119 60.98 -23.26 13.57
N ILE A 120 61.11 -22.03 13.07
CA ILE A 120 60.87 -20.81 13.85
C ILE A 120 59.63 -20.14 13.29
N PHE A 121 58.61 -19.99 14.12
CA PHE A 121 57.44 -19.19 13.82
C PHE A 121 57.71 -17.73 14.21
N ILE A 122 57.76 -16.88 13.20
CA ILE A 122 57.89 -15.43 13.32
C ILE A 122 56.47 -14.85 13.41
N PRO A 123 56.09 -14.27 14.55
CA PRO A 123 54.74 -13.76 14.75
C PRO A 123 54.52 -12.44 14.01
N LYS A 124 53.28 -11.94 14.01
CA LYS A 124 52.94 -10.64 13.44
C LYS A 124 53.63 -9.53 14.24
N ILE A 125 54.65 -8.92 13.65
CA ILE A 125 55.31 -7.73 14.21
C ILE A 125 54.72 -6.50 13.53
N TRP A 126 54.22 -5.56 14.33
CA TRP A 126 53.43 -4.41 13.84
C TRP A 126 54.35 -3.27 13.34
N SER A 127 55.41 -3.62 12.65
CA SER A 127 56.52 -2.74 12.29
C SER A 127 57.35 -3.42 11.20
N ALA A 128 58.11 -2.65 10.41
CA ALA A 128 59.03 -3.26 9.47
C ALA A 128 60.13 -4.03 10.20
N THR A 129 60.38 -5.26 9.76
CA THR A 129 61.30 -6.18 10.43
C THR A 129 62.22 -6.92 9.48
N LYS A 130 63.39 -7.28 10.02
CA LYS A 130 64.33 -8.21 9.41
C LYS A 130 64.75 -9.19 10.48
N VAL A 131 64.77 -10.47 10.13
CA VAL A 131 65.10 -11.55 11.05
C VAL A 131 66.22 -12.37 10.43
N TRP A 132 67.28 -12.54 11.21
CA TRP A 132 68.42 -13.38 10.87
C TRP A 132 68.50 -14.56 11.83
N VAL A 133 68.86 -15.71 11.28
CA VAL A 133 69.24 -16.89 12.04
C VAL A 133 70.71 -17.15 11.75
N ASN A 134 71.53 -17.01 12.78
CA ASN A 134 72.98 -16.87 12.68
C ASN A 134 73.33 -15.69 11.77
N ASP A 135 73.98 -15.92 10.64
CA ASP A 135 74.33 -14.89 9.66
C ASP A 135 73.37 -14.88 8.44
N ASP A 136 72.44 -15.83 8.36
CA ASP A 136 71.53 -15.96 7.22
C ASP A 136 70.27 -15.10 7.43
N LEU A 137 69.99 -14.19 6.47
CA LEU A 137 68.76 -13.41 6.46
C LEU A 137 67.60 -14.28 6.02
N ILE A 138 66.72 -14.64 6.97
CA ILE A 138 65.65 -15.61 6.73
C ILE A 138 64.28 -14.96 6.47
N HIS A 139 64.06 -13.73 6.93
CA HIS A 139 62.78 -13.05 6.75
C HIS A 139 62.94 -11.54 6.72
N THR A 140 62.16 -10.91 5.85
CA THR A 140 62.02 -9.46 5.75
C THR A 140 60.54 -9.11 5.62
N SER A 141 60.04 -8.22 6.47
CA SER A 141 58.70 -7.66 6.38
C SER A 141 58.80 -6.14 6.25
N GLY A 142 58.53 -5.62 5.05
CA GLY A 142 58.61 -4.18 4.77
C GLY A 142 60.03 -3.67 4.55
N ILE A 143 60.19 -2.35 4.53
CA ILE A 143 61.46 -1.65 4.32
C ILE A 143 61.88 -0.97 5.62
N ILE A 144 63.00 -1.43 6.21
CA ILE A 144 63.59 -0.81 7.40
C ILE A 144 64.38 0.43 6.99
N ALA A 145 64.02 1.58 7.58
CA ALA A 145 64.76 2.82 7.47
C ALA A 145 64.79 3.57 8.81
N LYS A 146 65.74 4.49 8.96
CA LYS A 146 65.86 5.36 10.14
C LYS A 146 64.86 6.52 10.13
N ASP A 147 64.34 6.83 8.94
CA ASP A 147 63.41 7.91 8.66
C ASP A 147 62.12 7.39 8.01
N TYR A 148 61.02 8.13 8.16
CA TYR A 148 59.71 7.77 7.62
C TYR A 148 59.66 7.77 6.08
N ALA A 149 60.44 8.62 5.40
CA ALA A 149 60.33 8.78 3.94
C ALA A 149 60.79 7.53 3.17
N ASN A 150 61.76 6.80 3.71
CA ASN A 150 62.28 5.56 3.14
C ASN A 150 61.77 4.30 3.84
N TYR A 151 60.75 4.44 4.69
CA TYR A 151 60.18 3.37 5.49
C TYR A 151 58.88 2.86 4.87
N GLU A 152 58.71 1.53 4.85
CA GLU A 152 57.43 0.91 4.49
C GLU A 152 57.11 -0.19 5.50
N ASN A 153 56.00 -0.04 6.21
CA ASN A 153 55.52 -1.07 7.13
C ASN A 153 54.83 -2.21 6.38
N ARG A 154 55.09 -3.45 6.82
CA ARG A 154 54.35 -4.63 6.40
C ARG A 154 54.25 -5.58 7.58
N ILE A 155 53.06 -6.14 7.82
CA ILE A 155 52.79 -7.03 8.94
C ILE A 155 52.57 -8.44 8.39
N LEU A 156 53.63 -9.24 8.35
CA LEU A 156 53.56 -10.65 7.98
C LEU A 156 53.90 -11.53 9.16
N GLU A 157 53.29 -12.70 9.20
CA GLU A 157 53.74 -13.82 10.02
C GLU A 157 54.27 -14.88 9.08
N THR A 158 55.32 -15.59 9.47
CA THR A 158 55.88 -16.65 8.62
C THR A 158 56.40 -17.78 9.48
N LEU A 159 56.31 -18.98 8.94
CA LEU A 159 57.03 -20.14 9.46
C LEU A 159 58.27 -20.35 8.60
N VAL A 160 59.44 -20.37 9.23
CA VAL A 160 60.70 -20.64 8.53
C VAL A 160 61.26 -21.97 9.01
N GLU A 161 61.63 -22.82 8.05
CA GLU A 161 62.38 -24.05 8.32
C GLU A 161 63.85 -23.71 8.61
N ILE A 162 64.38 -24.29 9.68
CA ILE A 162 65.78 -24.15 10.07
C ILE A 162 66.43 -25.54 10.13
N GLU A 163 67.54 -25.69 9.41
CA GLU A 163 68.42 -26.85 9.51
C GLU A 163 69.62 -26.45 10.38
N PRO A 164 69.62 -26.76 11.70
CA PRO A 164 70.67 -26.31 12.59
C PRO A 164 71.99 -27.02 12.27
N LYS A 165 72.90 -26.31 11.59
CA LYS A 165 74.29 -26.75 11.34
C LYS A 165 75.16 -26.70 12.59
N GLN A 166 74.77 -25.88 13.56
CA GLN A 166 75.47 -25.64 14.83
C GLN A 166 74.53 -25.89 16.01
N GLN A 167 75.10 -26.23 17.16
CA GLN A 167 74.33 -26.45 18.38
C GLN A 167 73.79 -25.13 18.98
N GLU A 168 74.43 -24.01 18.69
CA GLU A 168 73.95 -22.68 19.07
C GLU A 168 73.33 -21.97 17.86
N VAL A 169 72.14 -21.41 18.06
CA VAL A 169 71.42 -20.60 17.10
C VAL A 169 71.33 -19.18 17.64
N HIS A 170 71.83 -18.21 16.88
CA HIS A 170 71.75 -16.79 17.22
C HIS A 170 70.63 -16.13 16.42
N LEU A 171 69.58 -15.66 17.10
CA LEU A 171 68.47 -14.98 16.46
C LEU A 171 68.62 -13.47 16.65
N VAL A 172 68.73 -12.73 15.55
CA VAL A 172 68.84 -11.26 15.54
C VAL A 172 67.62 -10.69 14.82
N ILE A 173 66.93 -9.74 15.43
CA ILE A 173 65.72 -9.12 14.89
C ILE A 173 65.87 -7.61 14.90
N GLN A 174 65.84 -7.00 13.73
CA GLN A 174 65.72 -5.55 13.60
C GLN A 174 64.26 -5.17 13.47
N VAL A 175 63.86 -4.12 14.19
CA VAL A 175 62.50 -3.57 14.16
C VAL A 175 62.59 -2.06 13.98
N ALA A 176 61.87 -1.51 13.01
CA ALA A 176 61.68 -0.07 12.83
C ALA A 176 60.20 0.28 12.78
N ASN A 177 59.80 1.28 13.55
CA ASN A 177 58.42 1.76 13.62
C ASN A 177 58.37 3.27 13.47
N HIS A 178 57.73 3.73 12.40
CA HIS A 178 57.44 5.14 12.17
C HIS A 178 55.95 5.41 11.92
N ASP A 179 55.10 4.36 11.95
CA ASP A 179 53.72 4.43 11.45
C ASP A 179 52.65 4.30 12.54
N ILE A 180 52.93 3.57 13.62
CA ILE A 180 51.94 3.13 14.60
C ILE A 180 52.36 3.56 16.00
N PHE A 181 51.41 3.82 16.89
CA PHE A 181 51.68 4.14 18.30
C PHE A 181 52.12 2.94 19.17
N VAL A 182 52.26 1.74 18.59
CA VAL A 182 52.70 0.53 19.29
C VAL A 182 53.80 -0.14 18.49
N ALA A 183 54.87 -0.56 19.18
CA ALA A 183 56.01 -1.22 18.55
C ALA A 183 56.78 -2.13 19.51
N GLY A 184 57.66 -2.93 18.93
CA GLY A 184 58.39 -4.00 19.62
C GLY A 184 57.76 -5.38 19.38
N LEU A 185 58.29 -6.38 20.06
CA LEU A 185 57.91 -7.78 19.89
C LEU A 185 56.75 -8.13 20.82
N MET A 186 55.51 -7.85 20.39
CA MET A 186 54.30 -8.02 21.21
C MET A 186 53.75 -9.45 21.26
N GLN A 187 54.23 -10.32 20.38
CA GLN A 187 53.82 -11.71 20.29
C GLN A 187 55.05 -12.61 20.45
N PRO A 188 54.88 -13.81 21.03
CA PRO A 188 56.00 -14.70 21.29
C PRO A 188 56.46 -15.36 19.99
N PHE A 189 57.77 -15.36 19.76
CA PHE A 189 58.39 -16.28 18.80
C PHE A 189 58.21 -17.72 19.29
N LYS A 190 57.98 -18.65 18.37
CA LYS A 190 57.84 -20.07 18.72
C LYS A 190 58.88 -20.90 17.98
N ILE A 191 59.44 -21.90 18.67
CA ILE A 191 60.35 -22.88 18.10
C ILE A 191 59.84 -24.29 18.41
N GLY A 192 59.99 -25.20 17.46
CA GLY A 192 59.49 -26.57 17.54
C GLY A 192 59.81 -27.35 16.27
N TYR A 193 59.27 -28.56 16.14
CA TYR A 193 59.38 -29.30 14.89
C TYR A 193 58.63 -28.57 13.76
N TYR A 194 59.27 -28.49 12.59
CA TYR A 194 58.71 -27.76 11.45
C TYR A 194 57.34 -28.31 11.04
N GLY A 195 57.19 -29.64 10.97
CA GLY A 195 55.91 -30.28 10.62
C GLY A 195 54.79 -29.95 11.60
N GLU A 196 55.07 -29.90 12.90
CA GLU A 196 54.06 -29.58 13.92
C GLU A 196 53.68 -28.10 13.92
N LEU A 197 54.67 -27.20 13.74
CA LEU A 197 54.41 -25.77 13.57
C LEU A 197 53.59 -25.51 12.30
N LEU A 198 53.90 -26.22 11.22
CA LEU A 198 53.17 -26.13 9.96
C LEU A 198 51.72 -26.62 10.12
N GLU A 199 51.51 -27.76 10.79
CA GLU A 199 50.17 -28.27 11.08
C GLU A 199 49.37 -27.30 11.95
N SER A 200 49.96 -26.80 13.05
CA SER A 200 49.30 -25.84 13.94
C SER A 200 48.93 -24.55 13.20
N THR A 201 49.81 -24.05 12.34
CA THR A 201 49.57 -22.84 11.54
C THR A 201 48.50 -23.09 10.46
N SER A 202 48.58 -24.22 9.77
CA SER A 202 47.60 -24.65 8.75
C SER A 202 46.19 -24.83 9.32
N LEU A 203 46.07 -25.40 10.52
CA LEU A 203 44.80 -25.48 11.24
C LEU A 203 44.26 -24.08 11.55
N GLN A 204 45.09 -23.17 12.04
CA GLN A 204 44.66 -21.79 12.34
C GLN A 204 44.19 -21.03 11.07
N TYR A 205 44.87 -21.23 9.94
CA TYR A 205 44.46 -20.70 8.64
C TYR A 205 43.15 -21.32 8.16
N SER A 206 43.00 -22.63 8.27
CA SER A 206 41.78 -23.36 7.91
C SER A 206 40.57 -22.89 8.72
N TRP A 207 40.75 -22.67 10.03
CA TRP A 207 39.74 -22.06 10.89
C TRP A 207 39.34 -20.68 10.36
N THR A 208 40.32 -19.82 10.04
CA THR A 208 40.06 -18.47 9.53
C THR A 208 39.28 -18.48 8.21
N MET A 209 39.65 -19.37 7.27
CA MET A 209 38.97 -19.50 5.97
C MET A 209 37.56 -20.04 6.09
N MET A 210 37.34 -21.02 6.97
CA MET A 210 36.00 -21.53 7.23
C MET A 210 35.08 -20.43 7.76
N TRP A 211 35.55 -19.63 8.72
CA TRP A 211 34.77 -18.52 9.28
C TRP A 211 34.49 -17.42 8.26
N LEU A 212 35.48 -17.10 7.43
CA LEU A 212 35.30 -16.17 6.32
C LEU A 212 34.19 -16.66 5.38
N GLY A 213 34.22 -17.93 4.99
CA GLY A 213 33.19 -18.55 4.14
C GLY A 213 31.79 -18.46 4.76
N ILE A 214 31.65 -18.80 6.05
CA ILE A 214 30.38 -18.72 6.78
C ILE A 214 29.86 -17.27 6.82
N LEU A 215 30.72 -16.29 7.13
CA LEU A 215 30.33 -14.89 7.21
C LEU A 215 29.91 -14.31 5.86
N LEU A 216 30.64 -14.62 4.78
CA LEU A 216 30.29 -14.20 3.43
C LEU A 216 28.97 -14.82 2.97
N ALA A 217 28.79 -16.14 3.18
CA ALA A 217 27.54 -16.83 2.86
C ALA A 217 26.34 -16.24 3.63
N MET A 218 26.50 -15.97 4.93
CA MET A 218 25.47 -15.34 5.76
C MET A 218 25.17 -13.90 5.31
N GLY A 219 26.20 -13.13 4.98
CA GLY A 219 26.04 -11.77 4.45
C GLY A 219 25.23 -11.75 3.16
N LEU A 220 25.62 -12.58 2.18
CA LEU A 220 24.93 -12.73 0.90
C LEU A 220 23.49 -13.23 1.07
N TYR A 221 23.28 -14.27 1.87
CA TYR A 221 21.95 -14.80 2.17
C TYR A 221 21.00 -13.72 2.71
N HIS A 222 21.47 -12.88 3.63
CA HIS A 222 20.65 -11.83 4.22
C HIS A 222 20.38 -10.66 3.26
N PHE A 223 21.30 -10.36 2.34
CA PHE A 223 21.02 -9.41 1.25
C PHE A 223 19.97 -9.94 0.27
N VAL A 224 20.02 -11.23 -0.08
CA VAL A 224 18.99 -11.87 -0.91
C VAL A 224 17.64 -11.89 -0.19
N LEU A 225 17.61 -12.22 1.11
CA LEU A 225 16.37 -12.10 1.89
C LEU A 225 15.83 -10.66 1.93
N PHE A 226 16.71 -9.67 2.02
CA PHE A 226 16.32 -8.27 2.00
C PHE A 226 15.78 -7.83 0.63
N SER A 227 16.34 -8.33 -0.49
CA SER A 227 15.85 -7.99 -1.83
C SER A 227 14.40 -8.47 -2.03
N PHE A 228 14.06 -9.66 -1.53
CA PHE A 228 12.69 -10.18 -1.53
C PHE A 228 11.77 -9.52 -0.50
N ARG A 229 12.30 -9.11 0.67
CA ARG A 229 11.52 -8.59 1.80
C ARG A 229 12.03 -7.25 2.32
N ARG A 230 12.02 -6.23 1.46
CA ARG A 230 12.54 -4.87 1.77
C ARG A 230 11.94 -4.19 3.00
N LYS A 231 10.76 -4.63 3.48
CA LYS A 231 10.14 -4.12 4.71
C LYS A 231 10.92 -4.52 5.98
N ASN A 232 11.62 -5.66 5.98
CA ASN A 232 12.33 -6.14 7.16
C ASN A 232 13.79 -5.63 7.17
N LYS A 233 14.01 -4.42 7.68
CA LYS A 233 15.35 -3.81 7.70
C LYS A 233 16.38 -4.55 8.56
N SER A 234 15.95 -5.45 9.45
CA SER A 234 16.87 -6.23 10.29
C SER A 234 17.77 -7.16 9.48
N THR A 235 17.28 -7.72 8.37
CA THR A 235 18.09 -8.58 7.49
C THR A 235 19.18 -7.78 6.79
N LEU A 236 18.90 -6.54 6.36
CA LEU A 236 19.91 -5.65 5.77
C LEU A 236 21.05 -5.38 6.75
N TYR A 237 20.74 -4.91 7.96
CA TYR A 237 21.77 -4.55 8.94
C TYR A 237 22.58 -5.75 9.39
N PHE A 238 21.95 -6.92 9.53
CA PHE A 238 22.67 -8.15 9.83
C PHE A 238 23.64 -8.53 8.70
N GLY A 239 23.21 -8.47 7.44
CA GLY A 239 24.06 -8.73 6.28
C GLY A 239 25.27 -7.79 6.24
N ILE A 240 25.08 -6.49 6.53
CA ILE A 240 26.17 -5.52 6.61
C ILE A 240 27.15 -5.89 7.74
N ILE A 241 26.66 -6.25 8.94
CA ILE A 241 27.53 -6.68 10.04
C ILE A 241 28.38 -7.89 9.63
N SER A 242 27.77 -8.91 9.01
CA SER A 242 28.49 -10.10 8.54
C SER A 242 29.59 -9.76 7.53
N ILE A 243 29.30 -8.88 6.57
CA ILE A 243 30.30 -8.44 5.58
C ILE A 243 31.41 -7.59 6.22
N LEU A 244 31.09 -6.68 7.14
CA LEU A 244 32.12 -5.89 7.83
C LEU A 244 33.08 -6.78 8.63
N ILE A 245 32.57 -7.80 9.31
CA ILE A 245 33.40 -8.78 10.02
C ILE A 245 34.21 -9.63 9.02
N ALA A 246 33.63 -10.05 7.90
CA ALA A 246 34.34 -10.79 6.85
C ALA A 246 35.50 -9.98 6.25
N ILE A 247 35.26 -8.71 5.89
CA ILE A 247 36.29 -7.81 5.37
C ILE A 247 37.41 -7.62 6.40
N ARG A 248 37.06 -7.48 7.68
CA ARG A 248 38.04 -7.39 8.76
C ARG A 248 38.90 -8.65 8.88
N LEU A 249 38.30 -9.85 8.76
CA LEU A 249 39.05 -11.11 8.77
C LEU A 249 40.01 -11.23 7.58
N ILE A 250 39.63 -10.74 6.40
CA ILE A 250 40.52 -10.71 5.22
C ILE A 250 41.74 -9.83 5.49
N VAL A 251 41.51 -8.64 6.04
CA VAL A 251 42.53 -7.59 6.18
C VAL A 251 43.46 -7.81 7.37
N PHE A 252 42.96 -8.36 8.47
CA PHE A 252 43.68 -8.44 9.75
C PHE A 252 43.70 -9.83 10.37
N GLY A 253 42.96 -10.78 9.80
CA GLY A 253 43.04 -12.19 10.20
C GLY A 253 44.43 -12.77 9.91
N ASN A 254 44.51 -14.08 9.93
CA ASN A 254 45.75 -14.77 9.58
C ASN A 254 46.01 -14.58 8.08
N HIS A 255 47.10 -13.88 7.76
CA HIS A 255 47.24 -13.00 6.59
C HIS A 255 47.24 -13.69 5.21
N TYR A 256 46.83 -14.95 5.08
CA TYR A 256 46.91 -15.71 3.83
C TYR A 256 46.29 -14.99 2.62
N ILE A 257 45.05 -14.47 2.73
CA ILE A 257 44.41 -13.72 1.62
C ILE A 257 45.07 -12.36 1.41
N TYR A 258 45.39 -11.64 2.50
CA TYR A 258 46.03 -10.33 2.40
C TYR A 258 47.41 -10.43 1.74
N GLU A 259 48.21 -11.41 2.14
CA GLU A 259 49.53 -11.71 1.61
C GLU A 259 49.44 -12.10 0.14
N TYR A 260 48.50 -12.99 -0.22
CA TYR A 260 48.24 -13.33 -1.61
C TYR A 260 47.89 -12.08 -2.45
N LEU A 261 46.98 -11.22 -1.95
CA LEU A 261 46.58 -9.99 -2.64
C LEU A 261 47.72 -8.99 -2.74
N THR A 262 48.55 -8.84 -1.70
CA THR A 262 49.69 -7.93 -1.68
C THR A 262 50.81 -8.41 -2.61
N ALA A 263 51.02 -9.72 -2.70
CA ALA A 263 52.02 -10.31 -3.60
C ALA A 263 51.64 -10.17 -5.08
N HIS A 264 50.35 -10.15 -5.40
CA HIS A 264 49.86 -10.11 -6.79
C HIS A 264 49.27 -8.75 -7.20
N SER A 265 49.10 -7.81 -6.28
CA SER A 265 48.59 -6.47 -6.56
C SER A 265 49.23 -5.41 -5.67
N ASN A 266 49.69 -4.30 -6.28
CA ASN A 266 50.17 -3.11 -5.56
C ASN A 266 49.04 -2.32 -4.87
N LEU A 267 47.81 -2.84 -4.92
CA LEU A 267 46.62 -2.16 -4.42
C LEU A 267 46.45 -2.25 -2.90
N PHE A 268 47.10 -3.24 -2.26
CA PHE A 268 46.96 -3.51 -0.83
C PHE A 268 48.26 -3.18 -0.09
N ASN A 269 48.46 -1.90 0.22
CA ASN A 269 49.54 -1.46 1.11
C ASN A 269 49.03 -1.30 2.55
N PHE A 270 49.97 -1.14 3.49
CA PHE A 270 49.64 -0.97 4.92
C PHE A 270 48.69 0.21 5.19
N ALA A 271 48.77 1.27 4.41
CA ALA A 271 47.86 2.42 4.54
C ALA A 271 46.41 2.05 4.23
N ILE A 272 46.15 1.26 3.18
CA ILE A 272 44.80 0.79 2.85
C ILE A 272 44.35 -0.27 3.87
N GLN A 273 45.23 -1.19 4.25
CA GLN A 273 44.97 -2.22 5.26
C GLN A 273 44.48 -1.60 6.58
N SER A 274 45.23 -0.64 7.12
CA SER A 274 44.89 0.04 8.37
C SER A 274 43.59 0.84 8.26
N LYS A 275 43.37 1.56 7.15
CA LYS A 275 42.13 2.31 6.91
C LYS A 275 40.89 1.40 6.87
N VAL A 276 40.96 0.26 6.18
CA VAL A 276 39.86 -0.71 6.12
C VAL A 276 39.63 -1.36 7.48
N TYR A 277 40.69 -1.72 8.20
CA TYR A 277 40.58 -2.33 9.52
C TYR A 277 39.86 -1.41 10.52
N TYR A 278 40.29 -0.15 10.64
CA TYR A 278 39.68 0.79 11.58
C TYR A 278 38.30 1.25 11.10
N GLY A 279 38.12 1.49 9.80
CA GLY A 279 36.82 1.83 9.21
C GLY A 279 35.77 0.75 9.51
N THR A 280 36.05 -0.51 9.17
CA THR A 280 35.11 -1.61 9.44
C THR A 280 34.82 -1.77 10.93
N THR A 281 35.83 -1.60 11.80
CA THR A 281 35.69 -1.71 13.26
C THR A 281 34.78 -0.64 13.86
N PHE A 282 34.98 0.63 13.49
CA PHE A 282 34.22 1.74 14.10
C PHE A 282 32.76 1.82 13.62
N TRP A 283 32.44 1.21 12.48
CA TRP A 283 31.07 1.10 11.97
C TRP A 283 30.24 -0.01 12.61
N LEU A 284 30.87 -1.01 13.25
CA LEU A 284 30.14 -2.15 13.84
C LEU A 284 29.12 -1.74 14.91
N PRO A 285 29.44 -0.93 15.94
CA PRO A 285 28.45 -0.59 16.98
C PRO A 285 27.26 0.25 16.47
N PRO A 286 27.44 1.32 15.65
CA PRO A 286 26.32 2.05 15.07
C PRO A 286 25.37 1.16 14.24
N ILE A 287 25.90 0.23 13.45
CA ILE A 287 25.09 -0.70 12.64
C ILE A 287 24.41 -1.75 13.53
N ALA A 288 25.08 -2.23 14.58
CA ALA A 288 24.46 -3.09 15.58
C ALA A 288 23.30 -2.39 16.31
N LEU A 289 23.40 -1.10 16.61
CA LEU A 289 22.31 -0.31 17.17
C LEU A 289 21.12 -0.18 16.19
N LEU A 290 21.38 0.02 14.90
CA LEU A 290 20.36 -0.01 13.85
C LEU A 290 19.68 -1.39 13.76
N TYR A 291 20.45 -2.47 13.86
CA TYR A 291 19.93 -3.83 13.89
C TYR A 291 18.98 -4.04 15.08
N ILE A 292 19.41 -3.71 16.30
CA ILE A 292 18.57 -3.84 17.51
C ILE A 292 17.31 -2.98 17.41
N GLN A 293 17.41 -1.74 16.91
CA GLN A 293 16.24 -0.89 16.70
C GLN A 293 15.23 -1.51 15.71
N SER A 294 15.72 -2.15 14.65
CA SER A 294 14.87 -2.76 13.64
C SER A 294 14.20 -4.05 14.13
N LEU A 295 14.84 -4.78 15.05
CA LEU A 295 14.27 -5.96 15.70
C LEU A 295 13.25 -5.58 16.78
N PHE A 296 13.52 -4.52 17.53
CA PHE A 296 12.73 -4.09 18.68
C PHE A 296 12.37 -2.59 18.56
N PRO A 297 11.42 -2.23 17.67
CA PRO A 297 10.99 -0.85 17.49
C PRO A 297 10.17 -0.32 18.67
N ASP A 298 9.71 -1.20 19.54
CA ASP A 298 8.76 -0.87 20.60
C ASP A 298 9.42 -0.07 21.75
N LYS A 299 8.61 0.72 22.46
CA LYS A 299 9.01 1.40 23.70
C LYS A 299 8.91 0.45 24.91
N VAL A 300 9.72 0.67 25.93
CA VAL A 300 9.68 -0.01 27.23
C VAL A 300 9.24 1.00 28.28
N SER A 301 8.33 0.60 29.18
CA SER A 301 8.02 1.36 30.39
C SER A 301 9.19 1.22 31.35
N PHE A 302 9.88 2.32 31.61
CA PHE A 302 10.96 2.40 32.58
C PHE A 302 10.44 3.10 33.85
N PHE A 303 11.17 2.96 34.96
CA PHE A 303 10.83 3.47 36.30
C PHE A 303 10.09 4.84 36.25
N PHE A 304 9.02 5.00 37.04
CA PHE A 304 8.11 6.18 37.05
C PHE A 304 7.19 6.36 35.83
N ASN A 305 6.62 5.28 35.25
CA ASN A 305 5.65 5.32 34.15
C ASN A 305 6.10 6.05 32.86
N LYS A 306 7.39 6.37 32.70
CA LYS A 306 7.92 6.98 31.47
C LYS A 306 8.23 5.88 30.45
N THR A 307 7.72 6.05 29.22
CA THR A 307 8.01 5.15 28.10
C THR A 307 9.24 5.62 27.33
N ILE A 308 10.31 4.84 27.36
CA ILE A 308 11.54 5.10 26.61
C ILE A 308 11.67 4.12 25.44
N PRO A 309 12.16 4.55 24.27
CA PRO A 309 12.52 3.62 23.21
C PRO A 309 13.72 2.76 23.65
N ILE A 310 13.76 1.48 23.27
CA ILE A 310 14.91 0.60 23.53
C ILE A 310 16.18 1.19 22.93
N VAL A 311 16.08 1.69 21.69
CA VAL A 311 17.15 2.44 21.03
C VAL A 311 16.62 3.78 20.51
N SER A 312 17.23 4.88 20.97
CA SER A 312 16.88 6.24 20.57
C SER A 312 17.37 6.54 19.15
N LYS A 313 16.44 6.98 18.28
CA LYS A 313 16.77 7.45 16.93
C LYS A 313 17.76 8.62 16.93
N LYS A 314 17.72 9.47 17.97
CA LYS A 314 18.67 10.59 18.11
C LYS A 314 20.07 10.07 18.43
N ALA A 315 20.19 9.12 19.35
CA ALA A 315 21.47 8.51 19.71
C ALA A 315 22.12 7.78 18.53
N ILE A 316 21.32 7.03 17.74
CA ILE A 316 21.81 6.40 16.51
C ILE A 316 22.31 7.45 15.52
N ARG A 317 21.55 8.54 15.31
CA ARG A 317 21.95 9.60 14.37
C ARG A 317 23.28 10.24 14.79
N VAL A 318 23.46 10.51 16.09
CA VAL A 318 24.73 11.01 16.64
C VAL A 318 25.85 9.99 16.39
N ALA A 319 25.63 8.72 16.70
CA ALA A 319 26.62 7.67 16.49
C ALA A 319 27.04 7.57 15.01
N LEU A 320 26.08 7.57 14.08
CA LEU A 320 26.36 7.55 12.65
C LEU A 320 27.13 8.78 12.17
N ILE A 321 26.75 9.99 12.60
CA ILE A 321 27.44 11.22 12.21
C ILE A 321 28.88 11.21 12.72
N VAL A 322 29.08 10.92 14.01
CA VAL A 322 30.41 10.91 14.63
C VAL A 322 31.31 9.86 13.97
N THR A 323 30.80 8.64 13.76
CA THR A 323 31.54 7.58 13.07
C THR A 323 31.84 7.96 11.62
N THR A 324 30.92 8.59 10.90
CA THR A 324 31.13 9.02 9.51
C THR A 324 32.21 10.10 9.41
N ILE A 325 32.18 11.11 10.28
CA ILE A 325 33.20 12.16 10.33
C ILE A 325 34.57 11.54 10.59
N TYR A 326 34.68 10.67 11.59
CA TYR A 326 35.96 10.05 11.93
C TYR A 326 36.46 9.07 10.85
N THR A 327 35.55 8.32 10.21
CA THR A 327 35.91 7.44 9.09
C THR A 327 36.40 8.26 7.89
N THR A 328 35.76 9.40 7.60
CA THR A 328 36.19 10.30 6.53
C THR A 328 37.58 10.86 6.82
N PHE A 329 37.85 11.24 8.08
CA PHE A 329 39.18 11.64 8.53
C PHE A 329 40.22 10.52 8.33
N ILE A 330 39.93 9.27 8.73
CA ILE A 330 40.80 8.11 8.52
C ILE A 330 41.11 7.89 7.03
N LEU A 331 40.12 8.05 6.15
CA LEU A 331 40.29 7.83 4.71
C LEU A 331 41.23 8.86 4.06
N VAL A 332 41.19 10.12 4.50
CA VAL A 332 41.97 11.21 3.91
C VAL A 332 43.39 11.29 4.48
N VAL A 333 43.56 10.98 5.76
CA VAL A 333 44.80 11.24 6.50
C VAL A 333 45.77 10.05 6.43
N SER A 334 47.07 10.29 6.66
CA SER A 334 48.08 9.24 6.72
C SER A 334 47.94 8.37 7.98
N PRO A 335 48.36 7.09 7.94
CA PRO A 335 48.34 6.20 9.10
C PRO A 335 48.97 6.76 10.36
N VAL A 336 50.09 7.47 10.25
CA VAL A 336 50.81 8.06 11.40
C VAL A 336 49.92 9.02 12.20
N ILE A 337 49.22 9.90 11.48
CA ILE A 337 48.42 10.95 12.11
C ILE A 337 47.13 10.33 12.67
N PHE A 338 46.40 9.53 11.89
CA PHE A 338 45.11 9.03 12.38
C PHE A 338 45.28 7.98 13.47
N THR A 339 46.31 7.13 13.45
CA THR A 339 46.51 6.11 14.50
C THR A 339 46.79 6.77 15.85
N SER A 340 47.50 7.89 15.86
CA SER A 340 47.72 8.71 17.06
C SER A 340 46.43 9.32 17.63
N THR A 341 45.41 9.59 16.79
CA THR A 341 44.13 10.16 17.26
C THR A 341 43.14 9.11 17.78
N ILE A 342 43.40 7.81 17.57
CA ILE A 342 42.51 6.72 18.00
C ILE A 342 42.25 6.75 19.51
N LEU A 343 43.26 7.12 20.31
CA LEU A 343 43.15 7.25 21.76
C LEU A 343 42.04 8.23 22.19
N PHE A 344 41.78 9.28 21.39
CA PHE A 344 40.71 10.23 21.66
C PHE A 344 39.34 9.73 21.19
N TYR A 345 39.29 8.88 20.16
CA TYR A 345 38.04 8.30 19.67
C TYR A 345 37.58 7.09 20.49
N GLN A 346 38.51 6.36 21.12
CA GLN A 346 38.24 5.14 21.87
C GLN A 346 37.21 5.30 23.01
N PRO A 347 37.18 6.39 23.81
CA PRO A 347 36.11 6.62 24.78
C PRO A 347 34.72 6.75 24.15
N ILE A 348 34.62 7.44 23.02
CA ILE A 348 33.34 7.62 22.29
C ILE A 348 32.86 6.26 21.77
N PHE A 349 33.77 5.47 21.19
CA PHE A 349 33.50 4.10 20.76
C PHE A 349 33.02 3.22 21.93
N GLY A 350 33.67 3.35 23.09
CA GLY A 350 33.26 2.68 24.33
C GLY A 350 31.84 3.06 24.78
N ILE A 351 31.44 4.33 24.64
CA ILE A 351 30.07 4.78 24.93
C ILE A 351 29.05 4.10 24.00
N PHE A 352 29.35 3.97 22.70
CA PHE A 352 28.45 3.29 21.77
C PHE A 352 28.30 1.80 22.09
N ILE A 353 29.40 1.14 22.48
CA ILE A 353 29.38 -0.24 22.95
C ILE A 353 28.57 -0.37 24.24
N ALA A 354 28.79 0.49 25.23
CA ALA A 354 28.02 0.52 26.47
C ALA A 354 26.52 0.74 26.22
N TYR A 355 26.18 1.63 25.29
CA TYR A 355 24.81 1.88 24.89
C TYR A 355 24.18 0.67 24.17
N LEU A 356 24.96 -0.03 23.33
CA LEU A 356 24.53 -1.28 22.72
C LEU A 356 24.21 -2.33 23.78
N PHE A 357 25.05 -2.49 24.82
CA PHE A 357 24.75 -3.38 25.95
C PHE A 357 23.49 -3.00 26.68
N PHE A 358 23.36 -1.71 26.99
CA PHE A 358 22.18 -1.20 27.67
C PHE A 358 20.90 -1.48 26.87
N ALA A 359 20.93 -1.24 25.56
CA ALA A 359 19.82 -1.53 24.65
C ALA A 359 19.48 -3.04 24.61
N ILE A 360 20.50 -3.90 24.57
CA ILE A 360 20.32 -5.36 24.63
C ILE A 360 19.63 -5.72 25.95
N ILE A 361 20.13 -5.26 27.11
CA ILE A 361 19.54 -5.53 28.42
C ILE A 361 18.07 -5.06 28.49
N LEU A 362 17.77 -3.86 28.01
CA LEU A 362 16.40 -3.35 27.94
C LEU A 362 15.48 -4.22 27.06
N ALA A 363 15.99 -4.75 25.96
CA ALA A 363 15.23 -5.66 25.09
C ALA A 363 14.87 -6.97 25.81
N ALA A 364 15.71 -7.48 26.72
CA ALA A 364 15.44 -8.74 27.47
C ALA A 364 14.23 -8.60 28.37
N ILE A 365 14.17 -7.46 29.05
CA ILE A 365 13.17 -7.20 30.08
C ILE A 365 11.76 -7.25 29.47
N LYS A 366 11.62 -7.01 28.15
CA LYS A 366 10.33 -7.00 27.45
C LYS A 366 9.75 -8.38 27.06
N ARG A 367 10.38 -9.49 27.46
CA ARG A 367 9.85 -10.87 27.41
C ARG A 367 9.09 -11.30 26.14
N LYS A 368 9.54 -10.95 24.93
CA LYS A 368 9.16 -11.72 23.74
C LYS A 368 10.00 -13.00 23.72
N GLN A 369 9.40 -14.19 23.76
CA GLN A 369 10.12 -15.46 23.90
C GLN A 369 11.21 -15.68 22.83
N GLU A 370 11.05 -15.08 21.65
CA GLU A 370 12.02 -15.09 20.54
C GLU A 370 13.20 -14.13 20.74
N SER A 371 13.01 -13.03 21.48
CA SER A 371 14.05 -12.02 21.74
C SER A 371 15.16 -12.52 22.66
N LEU A 372 14.83 -13.45 23.56
CA LEU A 372 15.78 -14.02 24.52
C LEU A 372 16.92 -14.79 23.83
N PHE A 373 16.61 -15.57 22.78
CA PHE A 373 17.61 -16.33 22.04
C PHE A 373 18.55 -15.42 21.25
N GLN A 374 18.00 -14.39 20.60
CA GLN A 374 18.81 -13.39 19.90
C GLN A 374 19.81 -12.72 20.86
N MET A 375 19.32 -12.36 22.03
CA MET A 375 20.13 -11.68 23.04
C MET A 375 21.20 -12.57 23.65
N LEU A 376 20.87 -13.83 23.94
CA LEU A 376 21.84 -14.79 24.45
C LEU A 376 23.01 -14.92 23.48
N GLY A 377 22.74 -15.02 22.17
CA GLY A 377 23.78 -15.06 21.15
C GLY A 377 24.63 -13.79 21.08
N ILE A 378 24.03 -12.59 21.17
CA ILE A 378 24.79 -11.33 21.12
C ILE A 378 25.65 -11.19 22.39
N LEU A 379 25.11 -11.58 23.54
CA LEU A 379 25.85 -11.58 24.80
C LEU A 379 27.06 -12.52 24.74
N THR A 380 26.89 -13.73 24.20
CA THR A 380 28.01 -14.66 24.03
C THR A 380 29.08 -14.10 23.10
N MET A 381 28.69 -13.47 21.98
CA MET A 381 29.64 -12.85 21.05
C MET A 381 30.46 -11.75 21.70
N VAL A 382 29.83 -10.94 22.55
CA VAL A 382 30.51 -9.88 23.28
C VAL A 382 31.51 -10.45 24.25
N LEU A 383 31.10 -11.40 25.09
CA LEU A 383 31.95 -11.94 26.14
C LEU A 383 33.17 -12.61 25.52
N ALA A 384 32.95 -13.32 24.40
CA ALA A 384 34.01 -13.90 23.61
C ALA A 384 34.93 -12.85 22.96
N GLY A 385 34.38 -11.79 22.36
CA GLY A 385 35.19 -10.70 21.80
C GLY A 385 35.98 -9.92 22.84
N GLY A 386 35.43 -9.74 24.04
CA GLY A 386 36.13 -9.13 25.19
C GLY A 386 37.25 -10.01 25.70
N HIS A 387 37.01 -11.32 25.84
CA HIS A 387 38.05 -12.29 26.16
C HIS A 387 39.18 -12.28 25.14
N ASP A 388 38.87 -12.39 23.86
CA ASP A 388 39.87 -12.45 22.79
C ASP A 388 40.67 -11.15 22.70
N ALA A 389 40.03 -10.00 22.95
CA ALA A 389 40.72 -8.72 23.06
C ALA A 389 41.70 -8.72 24.25
N ILE A 390 41.30 -9.16 25.44
CA ILE A 390 42.19 -9.24 26.61
C ILE A 390 43.36 -10.19 26.31
N LEU A 391 43.08 -11.38 25.77
CA LEU A 391 44.09 -12.35 25.37
C LEU A 391 45.10 -11.74 24.38
N THR A 392 44.61 -11.00 23.38
CA THR A 392 45.44 -10.37 22.34
C THR A 392 46.30 -9.22 22.89
N PHE A 393 45.73 -8.35 23.73
CA PHE A 393 46.42 -7.15 24.21
C PHE A 393 47.32 -7.38 25.41
N THR A 394 46.95 -8.30 26.31
CA THR A 394 47.69 -8.54 27.56
C THR A 394 48.51 -9.83 27.53
N GLY A 395 48.27 -10.71 26.56
CA GLY A 395 48.81 -12.07 26.56
C GLY A 395 48.29 -12.94 27.72
N ASN A 396 47.38 -12.41 28.55
CA ASN A 396 46.85 -13.07 29.72
C ASN A 396 45.63 -13.90 29.34
N ASP A 397 45.79 -15.22 29.39
CA ASP A 397 44.70 -16.17 29.23
C ASP A 397 43.94 -16.29 30.56
N PHE A 398 43.10 -15.29 30.85
CA PHE A 398 42.33 -15.20 32.09
C PHE A 398 41.44 -16.44 32.33
N LEU A 399 40.91 -17.04 31.25
CA LEU A 399 40.09 -18.24 31.33
C LEU A 399 40.91 -19.54 31.34
N GLY A 400 42.21 -19.48 31.06
CA GLY A 400 43.11 -20.63 31.01
C GLY A 400 42.77 -21.62 29.90
N LEU A 401 42.21 -21.15 28.79
CA LEU A 401 41.73 -21.96 27.67
C LEU A 401 42.80 -22.26 26.61
N GLY A 402 44.07 -22.10 26.94
CA GLY A 402 45.18 -22.40 26.03
C GLY A 402 45.32 -21.40 24.89
N GLY A 403 44.77 -20.19 25.01
CA GLY A 403 44.80 -19.15 23.98
C GLY A 403 43.89 -19.40 22.77
N ILE A 404 42.82 -20.19 22.92
CA ILE A 404 41.79 -20.36 21.90
C ILE A 404 40.98 -19.07 21.74
N GLU A 405 40.83 -18.59 20.51
CA GLU A 405 39.91 -17.49 20.16
C GLU A 405 38.46 -17.97 20.28
N LEU A 406 37.68 -17.35 21.17
CA LEU A 406 36.30 -17.72 21.47
C LEU A 406 35.29 -17.04 20.55
N LEU A 407 35.64 -15.91 19.93
CA LEU A 407 34.74 -15.10 19.13
C LEU A 407 34.12 -15.88 17.96
N PRO A 408 34.88 -16.71 17.21
CA PRO A 408 34.29 -17.52 16.16
C PRO A 408 33.29 -18.56 16.71
N LEU A 409 33.63 -19.26 17.79
CA LEU A 409 32.73 -20.19 18.45
C LEU A 409 31.42 -19.52 18.90
N ALA A 410 31.52 -18.34 19.52
CA ALA A 410 30.38 -17.55 19.93
C ALA A 410 29.53 -17.09 18.73
N PHE A 411 30.16 -16.82 17.59
CA PHE A 411 29.46 -16.53 16.33
C PHE A 411 28.68 -17.74 15.81
N SER A 412 29.22 -18.96 15.88
CA SER A 412 28.46 -20.18 15.53
C SER A 412 27.25 -20.41 16.41
N ILE A 413 27.40 -20.20 17.73
CA ILE A 413 26.27 -20.28 18.67
C ILE A 413 25.21 -19.26 18.30
N PHE A 414 25.62 -18.02 18.05
CA PHE A 414 24.73 -16.96 17.60
C PHE A 414 24.01 -17.31 16.28
N LEU A 415 24.72 -17.83 15.28
CA LEU A 415 24.13 -18.24 13.99
C LEU A 415 23.14 -19.40 14.14
N SER A 416 23.47 -20.39 14.98
CA SER A 416 22.59 -21.52 15.25
C SER A 416 21.28 -21.06 15.91
N LEU A 417 21.38 -20.12 16.86
CA LEU A 417 20.22 -19.48 17.48
C LEU A 417 19.41 -18.67 16.47
N GLN A 418 20.07 -17.97 15.55
CA GLN A 418 19.42 -17.22 14.48
C GLN A 418 18.60 -18.15 13.56
N PHE A 419 19.19 -19.27 13.15
CA PHE A 419 18.52 -20.26 12.30
C PHE A 419 17.27 -20.83 12.99
N LEU A 420 17.37 -21.19 14.28
CA LEU A 420 16.23 -21.67 15.06
C LEU A 420 15.09 -20.65 15.16
N ILE A 421 15.40 -19.35 15.30
CA ILE A 421 14.40 -18.28 15.34
C ILE A 421 13.71 -18.16 13.98
N ILE A 422 14.47 -18.14 12.89
CA ILE A 422 13.93 -18.06 11.53
C ILE A 422 13.02 -19.26 11.25
N ALA A 423 13.48 -20.48 11.57
CA ALA A 423 12.70 -21.71 11.40
C ALA A 423 11.38 -21.67 12.19
N ARG A 424 11.41 -21.23 13.46
CA ARG A 424 10.19 -21.07 14.26
C ARG A 424 9.23 -20.03 13.70
N ARG A 425 9.74 -18.89 13.23
CA ARG A 425 8.92 -17.86 12.59
C ARG A 425 8.27 -18.35 11.31
N PHE A 426 9.03 -19.08 10.49
CA PHE A 426 8.52 -19.70 9.27
C PHE A 426 7.40 -20.71 9.60
N SER A 427 7.65 -21.62 10.54
CA SER A 427 6.66 -22.60 10.99
C SER A 427 5.37 -21.95 11.52
N ARG A 428 5.48 -20.91 12.35
CA ARG A 428 4.31 -20.16 12.84
C ARG A 428 3.54 -19.46 11.73
N ALA A 429 4.26 -18.82 10.80
CA ALA A 429 3.63 -18.16 9.66
C ALA A 429 2.93 -19.16 8.74
N PHE A 430 3.51 -20.34 8.55
CA PHE A 430 2.93 -21.43 7.77
C PHE A 430 1.63 -21.94 8.39
N LEU A 431 1.64 -22.28 9.70
CA LEU A 431 0.44 -22.70 10.42
C LEU A 431 -0.67 -21.64 10.40
N PHE A 432 -0.32 -20.36 10.50
CA PHE A 432 -1.28 -19.26 10.41
C PHE A 432 -1.93 -19.16 9.02
N VAL A 433 -1.16 -19.40 7.95
CA VAL A 433 -1.70 -19.41 6.58
C VAL A 433 -2.63 -20.60 6.39
N GLU A 434 -2.29 -21.77 6.91
CA GLU A 434 -3.12 -22.98 6.86
C GLU A 434 -4.46 -22.78 7.59
N ASP A 435 -4.42 -22.24 8.82
CA ASP A 435 -5.62 -21.91 9.60
C ASP A 435 -6.49 -20.85 8.90
N LEU A 436 -5.87 -19.82 8.30
CA LEU A 436 -6.61 -18.80 7.55
C LEU A 436 -7.27 -19.38 6.30
N SER A 437 -6.58 -20.28 5.58
CA SER A 437 -7.11 -20.95 4.40
C SER A 437 -8.35 -21.78 4.75
N ALA A 438 -8.27 -22.60 5.80
CA ALA A 438 -9.39 -23.40 6.27
C ALA A 438 -10.59 -22.54 6.68
N ASN A 439 -10.35 -21.43 7.40
CA ASN A 439 -11.41 -20.49 7.78
C ASN A 439 -12.04 -19.77 6.59
N LEU A 440 -11.26 -19.45 5.55
CA LEU A 440 -11.76 -18.82 4.32
C LEU A 440 -12.64 -19.79 3.52
N GLU A 441 -12.21 -21.04 3.35
CA GLU A 441 -12.99 -22.06 2.64
C GLU A 441 -14.37 -22.26 3.28
N LYS A 442 -14.42 -22.40 4.61
CA LYS A 442 -15.68 -22.50 5.35
C LYS A 442 -16.58 -21.29 5.11
N LYS A 443 -16.02 -20.08 5.08
CA LYS A 443 -16.79 -18.85 4.87
C LYS A 443 -17.30 -18.70 3.43
N VAL A 444 -16.55 -19.20 2.45
CA VAL A 444 -16.99 -19.26 1.05
C VAL A 444 -18.16 -20.24 0.91
N GLU A 445 -18.11 -21.40 1.56
CA GLU A 445 -19.19 -22.38 1.56
C GLU A 445 -20.48 -21.80 2.17
N GLU A 446 -20.39 -21.21 3.37
CA GLU A 446 -21.53 -20.55 4.04
C GLU A 446 -22.18 -19.47 3.17
N ARG A 447 -21.36 -18.63 2.51
CA ARG A 447 -21.86 -17.58 1.61
C ARG A 447 -22.49 -18.13 0.34
N THR A 448 -21.96 -19.23 -0.18
CA THR A 448 -22.52 -19.87 -1.38
C THR A 448 -23.91 -20.43 -1.09
N ILE A 449 -24.12 -21.04 0.07
CA ILE A 449 -25.44 -21.51 0.52
C ILE A 449 -26.42 -20.33 0.66
N GLU A 450 -26.03 -19.24 1.32
CA GLU A 450 -26.88 -18.04 1.50
C GLU A 450 -27.31 -17.42 0.15
N VAL A 451 -26.37 -17.29 -0.80
CA VAL A 451 -26.67 -16.73 -2.13
C VAL A 451 -27.64 -17.61 -2.89
N THR A 452 -27.46 -18.93 -2.84
CA THR A 452 -28.33 -19.87 -3.55
C THR A 452 -29.76 -19.82 -3.01
N GLN A 453 -29.93 -19.72 -1.68
CA GLN A 453 -31.24 -19.54 -1.05
C GLN A 453 -31.92 -18.24 -1.49
N LYS A 454 -31.20 -17.11 -1.46
CA LYS A 454 -31.73 -15.81 -1.88
C LYS A 454 -32.12 -15.79 -3.36
N ASN A 455 -31.34 -16.43 -4.24
CA ASN A 455 -31.66 -16.51 -5.66
C ASN A 455 -33.00 -17.25 -5.88
N ASN A 456 -33.21 -18.37 -5.19
CA ASN A 456 -34.47 -19.12 -5.28
C ASN A 456 -35.68 -18.32 -4.75
N GLU A 457 -35.48 -17.49 -3.71
CA GLU A 457 -36.54 -16.58 -3.23
C GLU A 457 -36.86 -15.46 -4.23
N ILE A 458 -35.84 -14.90 -4.88
CA ILE A 458 -36.00 -13.86 -5.90
C ILE A 458 -36.78 -14.42 -7.10
N GLU A 459 -36.45 -15.63 -7.55
CA GLU A 459 -37.12 -16.27 -8.67
C GLU A 459 -38.62 -16.44 -8.41
N LYS A 460 -39.01 -16.96 -7.25
CA LYS A 460 -40.42 -17.09 -6.84
C LYS A 460 -41.15 -15.74 -6.80
N LYS A 461 -40.51 -14.70 -6.27
CA LYS A 461 -41.10 -13.34 -6.24
C LYS A 461 -41.29 -12.79 -7.65
N ASN A 462 -40.36 -13.07 -8.56
CA ASN A 462 -40.43 -12.61 -9.94
C ASN A 462 -41.58 -13.28 -10.69
N GLU A 463 -41.77 -14.59 -10.51
CA GLU A 463 -42.93 -15.32 -11.06
C GLU A 463 -44.26 -14.75 -10.56
N GLN A 464 -44.38 -14.49 -9.25
CA GLN A 464 -45.57 -13.88 -8.67
C GLN A 464 -45.84 -12.48 -9.24
N LEU A 465 -44.80 -11.66 -9.40
CA LEU A 465 -44.91 -10.31 -9.95
C LEU A 465 -45.35 -10.33 -11.41
N GLN A 466 -44.82 -11.25 -12.21
CA GLN A 466 -45.25 -11.43 -13.61
C GLN A 466 -46.73 -11.81 -13.70
N LEU A 467 -47.19 -12.73 -12.85
CA LEU A 467 -48.60 -13.12 -12.79
C LEU A 467 -49.50 -11.95 -12.38
N GLN A 468 -49.09 -11.16 -11.38
CA GLN A 468 -49.84 -9.98 -10.95
C GLN A 468 -49.93 -8.92 -12.05
N ASN A 469 -48.83 -8.62 -12.74
CA ASN A 469 -48.83 -7.67 -13.86
C ASN A 469 -49.74 -8.14 -15.01
N LYS A 470 -49.75 -9.44 -15.30
CA LYS A 470 -50.66 -10.02 -16.29
C LYS A 470 -52.13 -9.79 -15.90
N ASN A 471 -52.51 -10.14 -14.67
CA ASN A 471 -53.88 -9.97 -14.18
C ASN A 471 -54.34 -8.50 -14.18
N ILE A 472 -53.46 -7.57 -13.81
CA ILE A 472 -53.73 -6.12 -13.85
C ILE A 472 -53.94 -5.68 -15.30
N THR A 473 -53.06 -6.10 -16.21
CA THR A 473 -53.16 -5.75 -17.64
C THR A 473 -54.47 -6.26 -18.24
N ASP A 474 -54.84 -7.52 -17.99
CA ASP A 474 -56.09 -8.12 -18.46
C ASP A 474 -57.31 -7.35 -17.94
N SER A 475 -57.28 -6.89 -16.68
CA SER A 475 -58.34 -6.08 -16.06
C SER A 475 -58.49 -4.72 -16.73
N ILE A 476 -57.38 -4.04 -17.05
CA ILE A 476 -57.42 -2.72 -17.72
C ILE A 476 -57.86 -2.88 -19.19
N GLN A 477 -57.47 -3.96 -19.87
CA GLN A 477 -57.98 -4.26 -21.21
C GLN A 477 -59.50 -4.48 -21.22
N TYR A 478 -60.04 -5.11 -20.19
CA TYR A 478 -61.48 -5.24 -20.01
C TYR A 478 -62.15 -3.85 -19.83
N ALA A 479 -61.58 -2.97 -19.00
CA ALA A 479 -62.07 -1.60 -18.83
C ALA A 479 -62.09 -0.81 -20.15
N LYS A 480 -61.11 -0.99 -21.04
CA LYS A 480 -61.10 -0.39 -22.39
C LYS A 480 -62.31 -0.80 -23.23
N ARG A 481 -62.71 -2.07 -23.16
CA ARG A 481 -63.89 -2.56 -23.89
C ARG A 481 -65.15 -1.86 -23.40
N ILE A 482 -65.28 -1.66 -22.07
CA ILE A 482 -66.40 -0.92 -21.47
C ILE A 482 -66.38 0.54 -21.93
N GLN A 483 -65.25 1.23 -21.81
CA GLN A 483 -65.12 2.63 -22.22
C GLN A 483 -65.48 2.83 -23.69
N LYS A 484 -64.98 1.97 -24.58
CA LYS A 484 -65.29 2.03 -26.02
C LYS A 484 -66.78 1.79 -26.31
N ALA A 485 -67.44 0.93 -25.55
CA ALA A 485 -68.88 0.68 -25.71
C ALA A 485 -69.72 1.90 -25.30
N ILE A 486 -69.30 2.62 -24.25
CA ILE A 486 -70.02 3.79 -23.71
C ILE A 486 -69.87 5.02 -24.60
N LEU A 487 -68.68 5.27 -25.16
CA LEU A 487 -68.44 6.40 -26.07
C LEU A 487 -69.06 6.25 -27.46
N GLY A 488 -69.55 5.05 -27.80
CA GLY A 488 -70.10 4.75 -29.12
C GLY A 488 -69.07 4.75 -30.25
N SER A 489 -69.53 4.63 -31.50
CA SER A 489 -68.65 4.65 -32.67
C SER A 489 -68.33 6.08 -33.09
N GLN A 490 -67.04 6.40 -33.28
CA GLN A 490 -66.57 7.64 -33.93
C GLN A 490 -67.27 7.87 -35.27
N GLN A 491 -67.55 6.77 -35.98
CA GLN A 491 -68.23 6.74 -37.27
C GLN A 491 -69.61 7.42 -37.23
N ARG A 492 -70.33 7.37 -36.11
CA ARG A 492 -71.64 8.04 -35.98
C ARG A 492 -71.55 9.56 -36.08
N ILE A 493 -70.45 10.15 -35.60
CA ILE A 493 -70.21 11.60 -35.71
C ILE A 493 -69.73 11.93 -37.12
N GLU A 494 -68.77 11.16 -37.64
CA GLU A 494 -68.22 11.35 -38.98
C GLU A 494 -69.30 11.20 -40.09
N GLU A 495 -70.35 10.40 -39.89
CA GLU A 495 -71.49 10.23 -40.82
C GLU A 495 -72.54 11.36 -40.74
N LYS A 496 -72.63 12.07 -39.62
CA LYS A 496 -73.67 13.09 -39.36
C LYS A 496 -73.26 14.51 -39.72
N PHE A 497 -71.97 14.71 -39.96
CA PHE A 497 -71.41 15.92 -40.55
C PHE A 497 -70.99 15.64 -41.99
N LYS A 498 -71.02 16.67 -42.85
CA LYS A 498 -70.61 16.52 -44.26
C LYS A 498 -69.13 16.16 -44.39
N ASP A 499 -68.29 16.70 -43.51
CA ASP A 499 -66.84 16.46 -43.47
C ASP A 499 -66.34 16.72 -42.04
N ALA A 500 -65.94 15.66 -41.32
CA ALA A 500 -65.43 15.73 -39.95
C ALA A 500 -64.42 14.60 -39.65
N PHE A 501 -63.59 14.77 -38.62
CA PHE A 501 -62.73 13.71 -38.10
C PHE A 501 -62.63 13.77 -36.57
N ILE A 502 -62.37 12.60 -35.97
CA ILE A 502 -61.97 12.47 -34.57
C ILE A 502 -60.68 11.67 -34.48
N PHE A 503 -59.64 12.27 -33.91
CA PHE A 503 -58.38 11.63 -33.53
C PHE A 503 -58.32 11.52 -32.02
N LEU A 504 -58.51 10.30 -31.48
CA LEU A 504 -58.41 10.00 -30.06
C LEU A 504 -57.34 8.92 -29.85
N GLN A 505 -56.30 9.23 -29.09
CA GLN A 505 -55.20 8.34 -28.77
C GLN A 505 -54.93 8.34 -27.27
N ALA A 506 -55.32 7.25 -26.61
CA ALA A 506 -55.02 7.04 -25.19
C ALA A 506 -53.51 6.89 -24.96
N ARG A 507 -53.01 7.43 -23.86
CA ARG A 507 -51.61 7.30 -23.41
C ARG A 507 -51.32 5.93 -22.85
N ASP A 508 -52.25 5.40 -22.06
CA ASP A 508 -52.22 4.04 -21.54
C ASP A 508 -53.16 3.13 -22.39
N ILE A 509 -53.82 2.16 -21.77
CA ILE A 509 -54.80 1.29 -22.43
C ILE A 509 -56.16 2.00 -22.60
N VAL A 510 -56.52 2.88 -21.66
CA VAL A 510 -57.78 3.65 -21.57
C VAL A 510 -57.48 5.15 -21.44
N SER A 511 -58.41 6.00 -21.88
CA SER A 511 -58.24 7.46 -22.01
C SER A 511 -59.03 8.23 -20.95
N GLY A 512 -58.50 9.33 -20.42
CA GLY A 512 -59.26 10.38 -19.74
C GLY A 512 -59.98 11.32 -20.71
N ASP A 513 -59.45 11.47 -21.92
CA ASP A 513 -60.08 12.26 -22.98
C ASP A 513 -61.23 11.53 -23.63
N PHE A 514 -62.31 12.26 -23.92
CA PHE A 514 -63.45 11.73 -24.64
C PHE A 514 -64.21 12.79 -25.46
N TYR A 515 -65.02 12.30 -26.39
CA TYR A 515 -65.90 13.11 -27.22
C TYR A 515 -67.36 12.69 -26.99
N TRP A 516 -68.29 13.59 -27.25
CA TRP A 516 -69.73 13.32 -27.15
C TRP A 516 -70.51 14.08 -28.22
N TYR A 517 -71.61 13.49 -28.70
CA TYR A 517 -72.46 14.07 -29.74
C TYR A 517 -73.95 13.75 -29.52
N SER A 518 -74.80 14.73 -29.79
CA SER A 518 -76.24 14.54 -29.91
C SER A 518 -76.86 15.52 -30.91
N GLU A 519 -78.04 15.17 -31.40
CA GLU A 519 -78.87 15.99 -32.29
C GLU A 519 -80.25 16.17 -31.65
N ALA A 520 -80.79 17.39 -31.72
CA ALA A 520 -82.10 17.70 -31.17
C ALA A 520 -82.86 18.63 -32.13
N THR A 521 -84.17 18.40 -32.26
CA THR A 521 -85.07 19.30 -32.97
C THR A 521 -85.91 20.04 -31.94
N CYS A 522 -85.66 21.33 -31.75
CA CYS A 522 -86.31 22.12 -30.69
C CYS A 522 -86.66 23.54 -31.16
N ASN A 523 -87.55 24.20 -30.42
CA ASN A 523 -87.88 25.62 -30.65
C ASN A 523 -86.73 26.51 -30.15
N GLN A 524 -86.60 27.73 -30.66
CA GLN A 524 -85.50 28.64 -30.30
C GLN A 524 -85.49 29.08 -28.82
N ASP A 525 -86.49 28.69 -28.01
CA ASP A 525 -86.59 28.97 -26.57
C ASP A 525 -85.40 28.42 -25.77
N TRP A 526 -84.72 27.38 -26.26
CA TRP A 526 -83.54 26.80 -25.61
C TRP A 526 -82.42 27.81 -25.36
N LEU A 527 -82.35 28.90 -26.14
CA LEU A 527 -81.35 29.95 -25.99
C LEU A 527 -81.64 30.89 -24.80
N PHE A 528 -82.92 31.05 -24.46
CA PHE A 528 -83.42 31.95 -23.41
C PHE A 528 -83.76 31.23 -22.11
N ASN A 529 -83.81 29.90 -22.13
CA ASN A 529 -84.08 29.10 -20.94
C ASN A 529 -82.84 29.01 -20.04
N ASP A 530 -82.90 29.65 -18.86
CA ASP A 530 -81.86 29.59 -17.83
C ASP A 530 -82.10 28.45 -16.81
N GLY A 531 -82.97 27.50 -17.11
CA GLY A 531 -83.19 26.27 -16.35
C GLY A 531 -83.98 26.44 -15.05
N ILE A 532 -84.63 27.59 -14.83
CA ILE A 532 -85.38 27.90 -13.61
C ILE A 532 -86.87 28.22 -13.89
N SER A 533 -87.29 28.43 -15.14
CA SER A 533 -88.68 28.71 -15.48
C SER A 533 -89.30 27.56 -16.26
N SER A 534 -90.15 26.79 -15.57
CA SER A 534 -91.13 25.95 -16.26
C SER A 534 -92.26 26.82 -16.81
N ASN A 535 -92.70 26.45 -18.00
CA ASN A 535 -94.06 26.59 -18.51
C ASN A 535 -94.74 27.94 -18.27
N ASN A 536 -94.60 28.85 -19.24
CA ASN A 536 -95.73 29.53 -19.88
C ASN A 536 -95.20 30.52 -20.93
N GLY A 537 -95.02 30.03 -22.15
CA GLY A 537 -94.70 30.85 -23.31
C GLY A 537 -95.05 30.07 -24.56
N SER A 538 -96.19 30.37 -25.17
CA SER A 538 -96.64 29.82 -26.44
C SER A 538 -95.65 30.22 -27.54
N SER A 539 -94.72 29.35 -27.90
CA SER A 539 -93.74 29.63 -28.96
C SER A 539 -94.32 29.32 -30.34
N HIS A 540 -94.74 30.38 -31.04
CA HIS A 540 -94.86 30.38 -32.50
C HIS A 540 -93.49 30.47 -33.21
N LEU A 541 -92.41 30.01 -32.55
CA LEU A 541 -91.06 30.04 -33.08
C LEU A 541 -90.79 28.77 -33.91
N PRO A 542 -90.04 28.87 -35.02
CA PRO A 542 -89.75 27.73 -35.88
C PRO A 542 -88.97 26.64 -35.11
N MET A 543 -89.24 25.38 -35.44
CA MET A 543 -88.39 24.26 -35.01
C MET A 543 -87.05 24.33 -35.75
N LEU A 544 -85.98 24.02 -35.03
CA LEU A 544 -84.60 24.10 -35.48
C LEU A 544 -83.92 22.78 -35.20
N ASP A 545 -83.18 22.29 -36.17
CA ASP A 545 -82.27 21.17 -35.99
C ASP A 545 -80.93 21.70 -35.48
N ILE A 546 -80.57 21.26 -34.28
CA ILE A 546 -79.30 21.62 -33.66
C ILE A 546 -78.43 20.38 -33.45
N LYS A 547 -77.12 20.57 -33.64
CA LYS A 547 -76.10 19.54 -33.38
C LYS A 547 -75.21 19.99 -32.25
N ILE A 548 -75.06 19.15 -31.24
CA ILE A 548 -74.27 19.43 -30.05
C ILE A 548 -73.06 18.52 -30.06
N VAL A 549 -71.87 19.11 -29.94
CA VAL A 549 -70.60 18.39 -29.95
C VAL A 549 -69.78 18.81 -28.75
N VAL A 550 -69.14 17.83 -28.12
CA VAL A 550 -68.29 18.03 -26.95
C VAL A 550 -66.94 17.33 -27.17
N ALA A 551 -65.88 18.03 -26.80
CA ALA A 551 -64.55 17.44 -26.60
C ALA A 551 -64.11 17.76 -25.17
N ALA A 552 -63.74 16.73 -24.42
CA ALA A 552 -63.45 16.81 -23.00
C ALA A 552 -62.15 16.09 -22.67
N ASP A 553 -61.44 16.67 -21.71
CA ASP A 553 -60.15 16.26 -21.18
C ASP A 553 -60.32 16.15 -19.67
N CYS A 554 -60.32 14.92 -19.15
CA CYS A 554 -60.53 14.67 -17.73
C CYS A 554 -59.20 14.74 -16.98
N THR A 555 -59.24 15.20 -15.73
CA THR A 555 -58.04 15.17 -14.89
C THR A 555 -57.55 13.75 -14.67
N GLY A 556 -56.29 13.52 -15.04
CA GLY A 556 -55.64 12.22 -14.94
C GLY A 556 -55.90 11.34 -16.16
N HIS A 557 -55.02 10.37 -16.38
CA HIS A 557 -55.05 9.43 -17.49
C HIS A 557 -55.22 8.00 -16.96
N GLY A 558 -55.33 7.02 -17.87
CA GLY A 558 -55.44 5.61 -17.46
C GLY A 558 -56.74 5.34 -16.71
N VAL A 559 -56.71 4.46 -15.70
CA VAL A 559 -57.94 3.97 -15.05
C VAL A 559 -58.77 5.08 -14.39
N PRO A 560 -58.21 6.02 -13.59
CA PRO A 560 -59.00 7.11 -13.01
C PRO A 560 -59.64 8.03 -14.06
N GLY A 561 -58.89 8.43 -15.10
CA GLY A 561 -59.41 9.23 -16.21
C GLY A 561 -60.54 8.52 -16.96
N ALA A 562 -60.45 7.20 -17.13
CA ALA A 562 -61.49 6.41 -17.79
C ALA A 562 -62.82 6.39 -17.01
N PHE A 563 -62.79 6.39 -15.67
CA PHE A 563 -64.01 6.53 -14.86
C PHE A 563 -64.64 7.91 -15.02
N MET A 564 -63.82 8.97 -15.07
CA MET A 564 -64.29 10.34 -15.33
C MET A 564 -64.94 10.47 -16.71
N THR A 565 -64.38 9.82 -17.73
CA THR A 565 -64.97 9.73 -19.07
C THR A 565 -66.36 9.10 -19.03
N ILE A 566 -66.52 7.97 -18.35
CA ILE A 566 -67.81 7.26 -18.26
C ILE A 566 -68.86 8.13 -17.57
N MET A 567 -68.49 8.75 -16.45
CA MET A 567 -69.37 9.66 -15.71
C MET A 567 -69.74 10.88 -16.55
N GLY A 568 -68.76 11.53 -17.19
CA GLY A 568 -69.00 12.70 -18.04
C GLY A 568 -69.95 12.39 -19.20
N ASN A 569 -69.77 11.26 -19.86
CA ASN A 569 -70.64 10.80 -20.95
C ASN A 569 -72.10 10.56 -20.48
N ASP A 570 -72.28 9.91 -19.33
CA ASP A 570 -73.61 9.64 -18.76
C ASP A 570 -74.33 10.92 -18.33
N LEU A 571 -73.62 11.81 -17.63
CA LEU A 571 -74.17 13.10 -17.22
C LEU A 571 -74.52 14.00 -18.41
N LEU A 572 -73.75 13.95 -19.51
CA LEU A 572 -74.08 14.67 -20.74
C LEU A 572 -75.34 14.11 -21.40
N ASN A 573 -75.53 12.79 -21.43
CA ASN A 573 -76.78 12.19 -21.91
C ASN A 573 -77.97 12.67 -21.08
N GLU A 574 -77.86 12.65 -19.75
CA GLU A 574 -78.93 13.12 -18.87
C GLU A 574 -79.24 14.62 -19.10
N ILE A 575 -78.22 15.48 -19.12
CA ILE A 575 -78.40 16.93 -19.26
C ILE A 575 -79.00 17.30 -20.62
N VAL A 576 -78.47 16.72 -21.70
CA VAL A 576 -78.80 17.17 -23.05
C VAL A 576 -80.01 16.42 -23.61
N ASN A 577 -80.10 15.11 -23.42
CA ASN A 577 -81.15 14.29 -24.03
C ASN A 577 -82.36 14.17 -23.10
N ASP A 578 -82.18 13.97 -21.79
CA ASP A 578 -83.29 13.75 -20.87
C ASP A 578 -83.87 15.08 -20.33
N GLN A 579 -83.00 16.03 -19.99
CA GLN A 579 -83.39 17.35 -19.48
C GLN A 579 -83.56 18.41 -20.58
N CYS A 580 -83.25 18.07 -21.84
CA CYS A 580 -83.36 18.94 -23.02
C CYS A 580 -82.62 20.29 -22.87
N VAL A 581 -81.44 20.29 -22.26
CA VAL A 581 -80.62 21.50 -22.09
C VAL A 581 -79.62 21.59 -23.22
N HIS A 582 -79.81 22.56 -24.11
CA HIS A 582 -79.05 22.67 -25.36
C HIS A 582 -78.09 23.87 -25.43
N LYS A 583 -78.19 24.79 -24.48
CA LYS A 583 -77.35 26.00 -24.39
C LYS A 583 -75.97 25.65 -23.81
N PRO A 584 -74.86 25.84 -24.54
CA PRO A 584 -73.52 25.41 -24.11
C PRO A 584 -73.11 25.85 -22.71
N SER A 585 -73.37 27.11 -22.36
CA SER A 585 -73.04 27.65 -21.02
C SER A 585 -73.85 26.97 -19.91
N MET A 586 -75.10 26.60 -20.17
CA MET A 586 -75.96 25.91 -19.21
C MET A 586 -75.62 24.42 -19.11
N ILE A 587 -75.24 23.78 -20.21
CA ILE A 587 -74.71 22.41 -20.21
C ILE A 587 -73.50 22.33 -19.27
N LEU A 588 -72.50 23.21 -19.45
CA LEU A 588 -71.32 23.27 -18.58
C LEU A 588 -71.67 23.56 -17.11
N LYS A 589 -72.63 24.47 -16.87
CA LYS A 589 -73.07 24.84 -15.51
C LYS A 589 -73.75 23.68 -14.78
N GLN A 590 -74.62 22.95 -15.46
CA GLN A 590 -75.30 21.78 -14.90
C GLN A 590 -74.35 20.61 -14.71
N LEU A 591 -73.45 20.38 -15.67
CA LEU A 591 -72.42 19.36 -15.58
C LEU A 591 -71.49 19.64 -14.39
N ASP A 592 -71.02 20.88 -14.22
CA ASP A 592 -70.20 21.28 -13.08
C ASP A 592 -70.89 21.01 -11.74
N LYS A 593 -72.19 21.32 -11.64
CA LYS A 593 -72.98 21.05 -10.44
C LYS A 593 -73.10 19.53 -10.18
N LYS A 594 -73.38 18.74 -11.22
CA LYS A 594 -73.59 17.29 -11.12
C LYS A 594 -72.28 16.56 -10.80
N VAL A 595 -71.19 16.87 -11.51
CA VAL A 595 -69.86 16.30 -11.24
C VAL A 595 -69.43 16.60 -9.80
N ARG A 596 -69.58 17.85 -9.32
CA ARG A 596 -69.30 18.18 -7.91
C ARG A 596 -70.20 17.43 -6.93
N ALA A 597 -71.50 17.32 -7.23
CA ALA A 597 -72.42 16.57 -6.38
C ALA A 597 -72.04 15.08 -6.30
N THR A 598 -71.61 14.47 -7.40
CA THR A 598 -71.22 13.06 -7.44
C THR A 598 -69.89 12.80 -6.75
N LEU A 599 -68.87 13.65 -6.96
CA LEU A 599 -67.51 13.41 -6.46
C LEU A 599 -67.22 14.01 -5.08
N GLN A 600 -67.89 15.11 -4.70
CA GLN A 600 -67.54 15.88 -3.48
C GLN A 600 -68.53 15.69 -2.33
N SER A 601 -69.62 14.93 -2.51
CA SER A 601 -70.65 14.80 -1.48
C SER A 601 -70.40 13.71 -0.43
N GLN A 602 -69.35 12.87 -0.57
CA GLN A 602 -69.14 11.70 0.29
C GLN A 602 -67.71 11.45 0.81
N SER A 603 -66.69 12.27 0.46
CA SER A 603 -65.30 12.03 0.90
C SER A 603 -64.79 13.06 1.92
N GLU A 604 -64.09 12.59 2.98
CA GLU A 604 -63.37 13.47 3.93
C GLU A 604 -62.15 14.16 3.28
N GLU A 605 -61.61 13.55 2.22
CA GLU A 605 -60.55 14.13 1.37
C GLU A 605 -61.16 14.74 0.10
N LYS A 606 -60.92 16.04 -0.13
CA LYS A 606 -61.34 16.72 -1.36
C LYS A 606 -60.37 16.36 -2.49
N THR A 607 -60.80 15.52 -3.43
CA THR A 607 -60.05 15.30 -4.68
C THR A 607 -60.38 16.41 -5.68
N ASP A 608 -59.38 16.88 -6.43
CA ASP A 608 -59.57 17.89 -7.49
C ASP A 608 -59.80 17.22 -8.85
N ASP A 609 -60.65 16.19 -8.86
CA ASP A 609 -61.03 15.50 -10.08
C ASP A 609 -62.05 16.36 -10.85
N GLY A 610 -61.73 16.71 -12.08
CA GLY A 610 -62.51 17.61 -12.92
C GLY A 610 -62.32 17.31 -14.40
N MET A 611 -62.83 18.21 -15.24
CA MET A 611 -62.67 18.10 -16.68
C MET A 611 -62.59 19.48 -17.34
N ASP A 612 -61.66 19.60 -18.27
CA ASP A 612 -61.57 20.70 -19.21
C ASP A 612 -62.39 20.32 -20.44
N MET A 613 -63.32 21.18 -20.84
CA MET A 613 -64.35 20.79 -21.80
C MET A 613 -64.67 21.92 -22.76
N THR A 614 -64.91 21.57 -24.02
CA THR A 614 -65.45 22.48 -25.02
C THR A 614 -66.81 21.96 -25.48
N VAL A 615 -67.81 22.83 -25.49
CA VAL A 615 -69.18 22.51 -25.92
C VAL A 615 -69.55 23.47 -27.03
N ILE A 616 -69.96 22.92 -28.18
CA ILE A 616 -70.53 23.70 -29.28
C ILE A 616 -71.94 23.21 -29.61
N THR A 617 -72.81 24.16 -29.92
CA THR A 617 -74.13 23.90 -30.51
C THR A 617 -74.17 24.58 -31.87
N ILE A 618 -74.42 23.82 -32.92
CA ILE A 618 -74.50 24.30 -34.31
C ILE A 618 -75.96 24.36 -34.70
N ASP A 619 -76.42 25.55 -35.08
CA ASP A 619 -77.73 25.81 -35.69
C ASP A 619 -77.52 25.97 -37.19
N GLU A 620 -77.80 24.90 -37.95
CA GLU A 620 -77.63 24.88 -39.40
C GLU A 620 -78.69 25.76 -40.10
N THR A 621 -79.86 25.93 -39.50
CA THR A 621 -80.97 26.71 -40.06
C THR A 621 -80.68 28.21 -40.08
N HIS A 622 -80.11 28.74 -38.98
CA HIS A 622 -79.76 30.16 -38.88
C HIS A 622 -78.29 30.46 -39.15
N GLN A 623 -77.49 29.45 -39.50
CA GLN A 623 -76.05 29.56 -39.69
C GLN A 623 -75.37 30.22 -38.47
N LYS A 624 -75.58 29.64 -37.29
CA LYS A 624 -74.99 30.11 -36.03
C LYS A 624 -74.29 29.01 -35.27
N LEU A 625 -73.14 29.36 -34.70
CA LEU A 625 -72.35 28.55 -33.79
C LEU A 625 -72.40 29.18 -32.39
N TYR A 626 -72.84 28.38 -31.43
CA TYR A 626 -72.84 28.73 -30.02
C TYR A 626 -71.72 27.96 -29.32
N PHE A 627 -70.82 28.66 -28.63
CA PHE A 627 -69.66 28.06 -27.98
C PHE A 627 -69.57 28.48 -26.51
N SER A 628 -69.32 27.51 -25.64
CA SER A 628 -68.79 27.73 -24.29
C SER A 628 -67.71 26.71 -23.98
N GLY A 629 -66.66 27.15 -23.29
CA GLY A 629 -65.58 26.27 -22.85
C GLY A 629 -65.31 26.41 -21.36
N ALA A 630 -64.87 25.32 -20.74
CA ALA A 630 -64.33 25.24 -19.39
C ALA A 630 -62.84 24.93 -19.50
N LYS A 631 -61.99 25.93 -19.19
CA LYS A 631 -60.52 25.98 -19.37
C LYS A 631 -59.97 25.73 -20.77
N ASN A 632 -60.77 25.22 -21.70
CA ASN A 632 -60.36 24.89 -23.05
C ASN A 632 -60.95 25.86 -24.10
N SER A 633 -60.26 26.03 -25.23
CA SER A 633 -60.59 26.98 -26.31
C SER A 633 -60.83 26.23 -27.62
N ILE A 634 -61.68 26.76 -28.49
CA ILE A 634 -61.78 26.25 -29.87
C ILE A 634 -61.03 27.16 -30.85
N LEU A 635 -60.63 26.60 -31.99
CA LEU A 635 -60.08 27.35 -33.11
C LEU A 635 -61.06 27.30 -34.26
N LEU A 636 -61.43 28.47 -34.78
CA LEU A 636 -62.20 28.62 -36.01
C LEU A 636 -61.26 29.12 -37.11
N VAL A 637 -61.19 28.42 -38.22
CA VAL A 637 -60.40 28.80 -39.39
C VAL A 637 -61.33 29.21 -40.53
N ARG A 638 -61.18 30.44 -41.01
CA ARG A 638 -61.99 31.02 -42.09
C ARG A 638 -61.08 31.74 -43.07
N ARG A 639 -61.11 31.33 -44.34
CA ARG A 639 -60.33 31.97 -45.45
C ARG A 639 -58.84 32.16 -45.14
N GLY A 640 -58.25 31.26 -44.36
CA GLY A 640 -56.83 31.33 -43.96
C GLY A 640 -56.54 32.13 -42.68
N ASP A 641 -57.55 32.77 -42.08
CA ASP A 641 -57.45 33.43 -40.78
C ASP A 641 -57.87 32.50 -39.63
N VAL A 642 -57.17 32.59 -38.49
CA VAL A 642 -57.44 31.78 -37.29
C VAL A 642 -58.05 32.64 -36.18
N PHE A 643 -59.29 32.33 -35.81
CA PHE A 643 -60.01 32.93 -34.69
C PHE A 643 -59.97 31.99 -33.49
N ARG A 644 -59.32 32.40 -32.41
CA ARG A 644 -59.32 31.65 -31.15
C ARG A 644 -60.45 32.12 -30.24
N LEU A 645 -61.35 31.22 -29.91
CA LEU A 645 -62.46 31.47 -29.00
C LEU A 645 -62.09 30.91 -27.63
N LYS A 646 -61.80 31.81 -26.69
CA LYS A 646 -61.34 31.42 -25.35
C LYS A 646 -62.54 30.99 -24.50
N GLY A 647 -62.45 29.81 -23.90
CA GLY A 647 -63.37 29.40 -22.84
C GLY A 647 -63.12 30.13 -21.52
N SER A 648 -63.98 29.86 -20.56
CA SER A 648 -63.85 30.30 -19.17
C SER A 648 -62.57 29.74 -18.53
N ILE A 649 -62.04 30.42 -17.53
CA ILE A 649 -60.86 29.94 -16.76
C ILE A 649 -61.22 28.82 -15.78
N TYR A 650 -62.50 28.53 -15.60
CA TYR A 650 -62.98 27.53 -14.65
C TYR A 650 -63.09 26.16 -15.32
N PRO A 651 -62.48 25.11 -14.75
CA PRO A 651 -62.76 23.73 -15.13
C PRO A 651 -64.13 23.29 -14.59
N VAL A 652 -64.70 22.25 -15.19
CA VAL A 652 -65.88 21.56 -14.66
C VAL A 652 -65.44 20.69 -13.48
N GLY A 653 -66.18 20.69 -12.38
CA GLY A 653 -66.02 19.72 -11.29
C GLY A 653 -65.02 20.11 -10.20
N SER A 654 -64.07 21.03 -10.44
CA SER A 654 -63.04 21.37 -9.44
C SER A 654 -63.62 21.84 -8.10
N ALA A 655 -62.95 21.56 -6.98
CA ALA A 655 -63.37 22.04 -5.64
C ALA A 655 -62.80 23.42 -5.27
N HIS A 656 -61.77 23.89 -5.99
CA HIS A 656 -60.95 25.04 -5.59
C HIS A 656 -61.55 26.41 -5.94
N TYR A 657 -62.51 26.48 -6.85
CA TYR A 657 -63.14 27.74 -7.24
C TYR A 657 -64.52 27.92 -6.59
N LYS A 658 -64.94 29.19 -6.41
CA LYS A 658 -66.24 29.57 -5.84
C LYS A 658 -67.41 28.81 -6.50
N SER A 659 -68.46 28.54 -5.73
CA SER A 659 -69.60 27.71 -6.13
C SER A 659 -70.42 28.27 -7.30
N ASN A 660 -70.43 29.59 -7.47
CA ASN A 660 -71.08 30.26 -8.59
C ASN A 660 -70.05 30.57 -9.69
N ARG A 661 -69.98 29.70 -10.69
CA ARG A 661 -69.13 29.83 -11.88
C ARG A 661 -69.97 30.31 -13.04
N ASP A 662 -69.44 31.26 -13.80
CA ASP A 662 -70.07 31.70 -15.02
C ASP A 662 -69.27 31.21 -16.23
N TYR A 663 -69.96 30.51 -17.13
CA TYR A 663 -69.42 30.01 -18.37
C TYR A 663 -69.92 30.93 -19.48
N GLN A 664 -69.03 31.75 -20.03
CA GLN A 664 -69.40 32.72 -21.05
C GLN A 664 -69.91 32.01 -22.32
N LEU A 665 -71.06 32.46 -22.84
CA LEU A 665 -71.57 32.04 -24.12
C LEU A 665 -71.03 32.98 -25.20
N HIS A 666 -70.40 32.40 -26.22
CA HIS A 666 -70.00 33.11 -27.42
C HIS A 666 -70.88 32.68 -28.59
N VAL A 667 -71.30 33.64 -29.40
CA VAL A 667 -72.16 33.40 -30.56
C VAL A 667 -71.45 33.91 -31.80
N PHE A 668 -71.35 33.07 -32.83
CA PHE A 668 -70.70 33.38 -34.09
C PHE A 668 -71.61 33.02 -35.26
N GLU A 669 -71.65 33.87 -36.28
CA GLU A 669 -72.28 33.54 -37.55
C GLU A 669 -71.35 32.63 -38.35
N THR A 670 -71.87 31.51 -38.83
CA THR A 670 -71.12 30.51 -39.59
C THR A 670 -71.14 30.86 -41.07
N GLN A 671 -70.03 30.61 -41.75
CA GLN A 671 -69.89 30.72 -43.20
C GLN A 671 -69.63 29.33 -43.80
N PRO A 672 -70.03 29.10 -45.06
CA PRO A 672 -69.64 27.87 -45.76
C PRO A 672 -68.12 27.67 -45.72
N ASP A 673 -67.67 26.43 -45.52
CA ASP A 673 -66.26 26.02 -45.41
C ASP A 673 -65.52 26.49 -44.15
N ASP A 674 -66.23 27.03 -43.14
CA ASP A 674 -65.63 27.26 -41.83
C ASP A 674 -65.16 25.94 -41.22
N VAL A 675 -63.92 25.91 -40.71
CA VAL A 675 -63.34 24.74 -40.03
C VAL A 675 -63.20 25.02 -38.54
N ILE A 676 -63.79 24.16 -37.73
CA ILE A 676 -63.73 24.22 -36.27
C ILE A 676 -62.85 23.10 -35.76
N TYR A 677 -61.86 23.44 -34.94
CA TYR A 677 -61.03 22.48 -34.19
C TYR A 677 -61.31 22.55 -32.69
N MET A 678 -61.53 21.38 -32.10
CA MET A 678 -61.66 21.14 -30.66
C MET A 678 -60.61 20.11 -30.26
N PHE A 679 -59.84 20.34 -29.20
CA PHE A 679 -58.73 19.45 -28.84
C PHE A 679 -58.37 19.53 -27.35
N SER A 680 -57.83 18.44 -26.79
CA SER A 680 -57.23 18.41 -25.44
C SER A 680 -55.80 18.94 -25.46
N ASP A 681 -55.16 19.04 -24.28
CA ASP A 681 -53.81 19.56 -24.19
C ASP A 681 -52.70 18.55 -24.58
N GLY A 682 -53.00 17.25 -24.64
CA GLY A 682 -51.99 16.22 -24.83
C GLY A 682 -51.13 16.37 -26.09
N PHE A 683 -51.70 16.81 -27.22
CA PHE A 683 -50.90 17.01 -28.45
C PHE A 683 -49.86 18.12 -28.27
N GLN A 684 -50.27 19.26 -27.69
CA GLN A 684 -49.39 20.42 -27.52
C GLN A 684 -48.37 20.22 -26.38
N ASP A 685 -48.70 19.38 -25.41
CA ASP A 685 -47.87 19.10 -24.24
C ASP A 685 -46.92 17.91 -24.41
N GLN A 686 -47.08 17.16 -25.51
CA GLN A 686 -46.21 16.04 -25.86
C GLN A 686 -44.74 16.45 -25.97
N PHE A 687 -43.89 15.78 -25.19
CA PHE A 687 -42.43 15.88 -25.31
C PHE A 687 -41.91 15.06 -26.49
N GLY A 688 -41.00 15.62 -27.27
CA GLY A 688 -40.48 14.93 -28.46
C GLY A 688 -39.40 15.68 -29.22
N GLY A 689 -39.13 15.17 -30.43
CA GLY A 689 -38.09 15.66 -31.33
C GLY A 689 -36.65 15.46 -30.82
N ASN A 690 -35.68 15.87 -31.63
CA ASN A 690 -34.24 15.64 -31.37
C ASN A 690 -33.72 16.25 -30.06
N GLN A 691 -34.43 17.25 -29.52
CA GLN A 691 -34.04 17.99 -28.31
C GLN A 691 -34.93 17.69 -27.08
N GLY A 692 -35.93 16.81 -27.20
CA GLY A 692 -36.82 16.45 -26.08
C GLY A 692 -37.61 17.61 -25.50
N ARG A 693 -38.19 18.47 -26.35
CA ARG A 693 -38.97 19.64 -25.92
C ARG A 693 -40.47 19.37 -26.10
N LYS A 694 -41.32 20.13 -25.39
CA LYS A 694 -42.77 20.14 -25.65
C LYS A 694 -43.07 20.60 -27.07
N TYR A 695 -44.14 20.09 -27.68
CA TYR A 695 -44.57 20.48 -29.02
C TYR A 695 -45.00 21.96 -29.11
N MET A 696 -45.59 22.47 -28.02
CA MET A 696 -46.06 23.84 -27.80
C MET A 696 -47.27 24.26 -28.63
N THR A 697 -48.19 24.97 -27.99
CA THR A 697 -49.44 25.47 -28.58
C THR A 697 -49.25 26.26 -29.88
N LYS A 698 -48.20 27.09 -29.98
CA LYS A 698 -47.96 27.93 -31.17
C LYS A 698 -47.68 27.09 -32.42
N ARG A 699 -46.90 26.02 -32.26
CA ARG A 699 -46.58 25.09 -33.35
C ARG A 699 -47.81 24.30 -33.76
N PHE A 700 -48.56 23.78 -32.79
CA PHE A 700 -49.79 23.05 -33.03
C PHE A 700 -50.82 23.84 -33.81
N ARG A 701 -51.06 25.10 -33.43
CA ARG A 701 -51.96 25.98 -34.19
C ARG A 701 -51.49 26.24 -35.62
N SER A 702 -50.19 26.47 -35.79
CA SER A 702 -49.61 26.71 -37.12
C SER A 702 -49.74 25.47 -38.01
N PHE A 703 -49.58 24.28 -37.42
CA PHE A 703 -49.77 23.01 -38.09
C PHE A 703 -51.23 22.78 -38.49
N LEU A 704 -52.19 22.96 -37.58
CA LEU A 704 -53.62 22.85 -37.89
C LEU A 704 -54.04 23.81 -39.02
N LEU A 705 -53.54 25.05 -38.99
CA LEU A 705 -53.76 26.01 -40.08
C LEU A 705 -53.18 25.53 -41.41
N SER A 706 -52.00 24.89 -41.41
CA SER A 706 -51.36 24.41 -42.63
C SER A 706 -52.12 23.27 -43.32
N ILE A 707 -52.94 22.53 -42.57
CA ILE A 707 -53.72 21.38 -43.08
C ILE A 707 -55.21 21.70 -43.26
N SER A 708 -55.70 22.87 -42.83
CA SER A 708 -57.13 23.16 -42.74
C SER A 708 -57.88 23.19 -44.07
N ASN A 709 -57.15 23.39 -45.17
CA ASN A 709 -57.67 23.35 -46.54
C ASN A 709 -57.82 21.93 -47.11
N LEU A 710 -57.21 20.91 -46.48
CA LEU A 710 -57.30 19.51 -46.93
C LEU A 710 -58.65 18.88 -46.51
N PRO A 711 -59.11 17.78 -47.14
CA PRO A 711 -60.26 17.00 -46.67
C PRO A 711 -60.05 16.50 -45.22
N MET A 712 -61.10 16.41 -44.39
CA MET A 712 -60.94 16.09 -42.95
C MET A 712 -60.26 14.75 -42.68
N GLN A 713 -60.50 13.73 -43.51
CA GLN A 713 -59.82 12.45 -43.37
C GLN A 713 -58.32 12.51 -43.71
N GLU A 714 -57.93 13.38 -44.65
CA GLU A 714 -56.51 13.64 -44.90
C GLU A 714 -55.88 14.40 -43.73
N GLN A 715 -56.59 15.37 -43.15
CA GLN A 715 -56.14 16.08 -41.95
C GLN A 715 -55.90 15.14 -40.78
N LYS A 716 -56.84 14.21 -40.50
CA LYS A 716 -56.68 13.15 -39.49
C LYS A 716 -55.40 12.36 -39.69
N THR A 717 -55.12 11.98 -40.94
CA THR A 717 -53.92 11.23 -41.32
C THR A 717 -52.65 12.06 -41.09
N ARG A 718 -52.64 13.34 -41.47
CA ARG A 718 -51.51 14.25 -41.23
C ARG A 718 -51.27 14.49 -39.73
N ILE A 719 -52.33 14.65 -38.94
CA ILE A 719 -52.24 14.81 -37.47
C ILE A 719 -51.55 13.60 -36.84
N LYS A 720 -51.97 12.39 -37.24
CA LYS A 720 -51.32 11.16 -36.77
C LYS A 720 -49.84 11.12 -37.18
N GLN A 721 -49.54 11.41 -38.44
CA GLN A 721 -48.15 11.40 -38.93
C GLN A 721 -47.26 12.41 -38.21
N GLU A 722 -47.74 13.64 -37.96
CA GLU A 722 -46.98 14.65 -37.21
C GLU A 722 -46.77 14.23 -35.75
N PHE A 723 -47.79 13.63 -35.13
CA PHE A 723 -47.69 13.13 -33.75
C PHE A 723 -46.68 11.99 -33.64
N ASP A 724 -46.81 10.96 -34.49
CA ASP A 724 -45.91 9.80 -34.52
C ASP A 724 -44.47 10.23 -34.87
N ALA A 725 -44.28 11.22 -35.74
CA ALA A 725 -42.96 11.76 -36.06
C ALA A 725 -42.34 12.56 -34.90
N TRP A 726 -43.17 13.17 -34.05
CA TRP A 726 -42.70 13.91 -32.88
C TRP A 726 -42.35 12.98 -31.71
N VAL A 727 -43.16 11.93 -31.51
CA VAL A 727 -42.96 10.87 -30.51
C VAL A 727 -41.88 9.91 -31.01
N THR A 728 -40.62 10.14 -30.60
CA THR A 728 -39.49 9.25 -30.91
C THR A 728 -39.40 8.08 -29.92
N ASP A 729 -38.65 7.01 -30.23
CA ASP A 729 -38.37 5.87 -29.30
C ASP A 729 -37.87 6.29 -27.90
N LYS A 730 -37.26 7.48 -27.80
CA LYS A 730 -36.72 8.02 -26.55
C LYS A 730 -37.79 8.66 -25.65
N TYR A 731 -38.93 9.09 -26.19
CA TYR A 731 -39.94 9.87 -25.46
C TYR A 731 -41.31 9.21 -25.63
N GLN A 732 -41.88 8.71 -24.55
CA GLN A 732 -43.22 8.11 -24.54
C GLN A 732 -44.32 9.18 -24.60
N GLN A 733 -45.53 8.76 -24.95
CA GLN A 733 -46.71 9.64 -24.93
C GLN A 733 -46.92 10.21 -23.51
N THR A 734 -47.07 11.53 -23.42
CA THR A 734 -47.10 12.27 -22.14
C THR A 734 -48.50 12.26 -21.53
N ASP A 735 -49.52 12.45 -22.36
CA ASP A 735 -50.92 12.48 -21.94
C ASP A 735 -51.86 11.91 -23.00
N ASP A 736 -53.13 11.73 -22.66
CA ASP A 736 -54.17 11.37 -23.63
C ASP A 736 -54.32 12.48 -24.69
N VAL A 737 -54.63 12.10 -25.94
CA VAL A 737 -54.69 13.06 -27.05
C VAL A 737 -56.03 12.96 -27.76
N LEU A 738 -56.78 14.06 -27.75
CA LEU A 738 -58.00 14.25 -28.52
C LEU A 738 -57.88 15.46 -29.44
N VAL A 739 -58.12 15.26 -30.74
CA VAL A 739 -58.24 16.33 -31.74
C VAL A 739 -59.43 16.02 -32.62
N MET A 740 -60.34 16.98 -32.73
CA MET A 740 -61.55 16.90 -33.54
C MET A 740 -61.60 18.07 -34.50
N GLY A 741 -61.95 17.81 -35.75
CA GLY A 741 -62.16 18.81 -36.79
C GLY A 741 -63.53 18.66 -37.44
N ILE A 742 -64.26 19.76 -37.60
CA ILE A 742 -65.58 19.80 -38.25
C ILE A 742 -65.57 20.91 -39.29
N ARG A 743 -66.01 20.61 -40.52
CA ARG A 743 -66.27 21.60 -41.57
C ARG A 743 -67.77 21.82 -41.74
N LEU A 744 -68.20 23.08 -41.76
CA LEU A 744 -69.60 23.50 -41.86
C LEU A 744 -70.10 23.69 -43.29
#